data_AF-A0AAF0ZVF1-F1
#
_entry.id   AF-A0AAF0ZVF1-F1
#
_cell.length_a   1.000
_cell.length_b   1.000
_cell.length_c   1.000
_cell.angle_alpha   90.00
_cell.angle_beta   90.00
_cell.angle_gamma   90.00
#
_symmetry.space_group_name_H-M   'P 1'
#
loop_
_entity.id
_entity.type
_entity.pdbx_description
1 polymer ?
#
loop_
_entity_poly.entity_id
_entity_poly.type
_entity_poly.pdbx_seq_one_letter_code
_entity_poly.pdbx_strand_id
1 'polypeptide(L)'
;MDMDSSRSLCCILLLVLLGISIQYQCFASEIDADQTALLLVNASEASARKMPDTLFGIFFEEINHAGAGGLWAELVCNRGDLVILEKEKPVKMGDNAKTMALLLWKVLLCFSIDNKISVSTLGFDFNLGILEKTLSGFESGGPSTPSYIGPWSIIGNDSSVIISTDLSSCFDRNKVALRVEVLCDNGDANICPDGGVGVYNPGFWGMNIEYGKNYKLVFYVHSDEPINLSVALTSSNGLNKLATKTVVADNVSNWTKVSVLLEAEGTDSNSRLELRSTTKGVIWFDQVSLMPLDTYNGDGFRKDLFGMLKDLKPAFIRFPGGCFVEGERLKNAFWWNETIGPWEKRPGHFGDVWGYWTDDGLGHFEFLQSPFLLQLAEDLGALPIWVFNSGISHKEQVDTSDILPFVQDILDGLEFARGAPNSTWGSVRATMGHLEPFDLRYVAIGNEDCNYSKYRGNYLKFYSAIKEAYPDIKIISNCDGSSKVLDHPADLYDFHIYASASEIFSNASRFDDALRSGPKAFISEYAVHGNDTGKGSLLAALAEAAFLIGAEKNSDVIEMASYAPLFVNDKDWTWTADAIVFTSSQAYGTPSYWMQHFFKESNGATLLTSTLQANPSNALMASAITWQNETDNNNYLRIKVVNFGSSRVTLNISISGLSLQSSGATKTILTSSNVMDENSFTDPKKISPVKTMLGEVSENMDVTLLPYSFTSFDLLRKSISIRTVTTVSDLESSF
;
A
#
# COMPACT_ATOMS: atom_id res chain seq x y z
N MET A 1 -61.53 -14.80 49.48
CA MET A 1 -60.83 -16.08 49.77
C MET A 1 -61.53 -17.10 48.90
N ASP A 2 -61.07 -17.47 47.71
CA ASP A 2 -59.71 -17.69 47.26
C ASP A 2 -59.54 -17.23 45.81
N MET A 3 -58.68 -16.23 45.59
CA MET A 3 -58.19 -15.84 44.27
C MET A 3 -56.66 -16.00 44.19
N ASP A 4 -56.07 -16.76 45.12
CA ASP A 4 -54.63 -17.03 45.24
C ASP A 4 -54.21 -18.38 44.62
N SER A 5 -55.15 -19.26 44.31
CA SER A 5 -54.83 -20.58 43.74
C SER A 5 -54.41 -20.52 42.25
N SER A 6 -55.01 -19.60 41.47
CA SER A 6 -54.74 -19.48 40.02
C SER A 6 -53.39 -18.83 39.69
N ARG A 7 -52.94 -17.86 40.50
CA ARG A 7 -51.63 -17.20 40.32
C ARG A 7 -50.45 -18.09 40.68
N SER A 8 -50.63 -18.95 41.68
CA SER A 8 -49.59 -19.88 42.12
C SER A 8 -49.35 -21.00 41.09
N LEU A 9 -50.41 -21.55 40.49
CA LEU A 9 -50.29 -22.57 39.44
C LEU A 9 -49.62 -22.02 38.16
N CYS A 10 -49.92 -20.77 37.80
CA CYS A 10 -49.34 -20.12 36.61
C CYS A 10 -47.85 -19.80 36.78
N CYS A 11 -47.43 -19.38 37.99
CA CYS A 11 -46.01 -19.15 38.31
C CYS A 11 -45.21 -20.45 38.34
N ILE A 12 -45.80 -21.55 38.83
CA ILE A 12 -45.14 -22.87 38.83
C ILE A 12 -45.01 -23.40 37.40
N LEU A 13 -46.01 -23.23 36.53
CA LEU A 13 -45.92 -23.63 35.12
C LEU A 13 -44.84 -22.81 34.37
N LEU A 14 -44.74 -21.50 34.64
CA LEU A 14 -43.71 -20.64 34.05
C LEU A 14 -42.29 -21.02 34.53
N LEU A 15 -42.12 -21.37 35.81
CA LEU A 15 -40.84 -21.81 36.35
C LEU A 15 -40.44 -23.19 35.84
N VAL A 16 -41.39 -24.09 35.59
CA VAL A 16 -41.13 -25.40 34.96
C VAL A 16 -40.79 -25.24 33.48
N LEU A 17 -41.46 -24.34 32.75
CA LEU A 17 -41.14 -24.04 31.34
C LEU A 17 -39.78 -23.32 31.20
N LEU A 18 -39.44 -22.40 32.10
CA LEU A 18 -38.10 -21.78 32.17
C LEU A 18 -37.03 -22.81 32.59
N GLY A 19 -37.35 -23.73 33.50
CA GLY A 19 -36.44 -24.82 33.90
C GLY A 19 -36.16 -25.81 32.76
N ILE A 20 -37.16 -26.13 31.94
CA ILE A 20 -37.00 -26.97 30.74
C ILE A 20 -36.26 -26.19 29.63
N SER A 21 -36.46 -24.87 29.52
CA SER A 21 -35.72 -24.02 28.58
C SER A 21 -34.24 -23.89 28.95
N ILE A 22 -33.92 -23.85 30.25
CA ILE A 22 -32.54 -23.79 30.77
C ILE A 22 -31.85 -25.16 30.69
N GLN A 23 -32.60 -26.28 30.70
CA GLN A 23 -32.05 -27.60 30.39
C GLN A 23 -31.78 -27.83 28.89
N TYR A 24 -32.36 -27.02 28.00
CA TYR A 24 -32.00 -27.01 26.57
C TYR A 24 -30.91 -25.98 26.23
N GLN A 25 -30.49 -25.12 27.17
CA GLN A 25 -29.38 -24.18 26.99
C GLN A 25 -28.09 -24.60 27.72
N CYS A 26 -28.10 -25.72 28.45
CA CYS A 26 -26.91 -26.37 28.98
C CYS A 26 -26.84 -27.78 28.40
N PHE A 27 -25.75 -28.10 27.69
CA PHE A 27 -25.53 -29.29 26.86
C PHE A 27 -26.04 -29.22 25.41
N ALA A 28 -25.72 -28.13 24.71
CA ALA A 28 -25.09 -28.28 23.41
C ALA A 28 -23.61 -27.89 23.56
N SER A 29 -22.86 -28.72 24.30
CA SER A 29 -21.48 -28.92 23.88
C SER A 29 -21.60 -29.59 22.52
N GLU A 30 -21.53 -28.83 21.43
CA GLU A 30 -21.08 -29.41 20.19
C GLU A 30 -19.75 -30.10 20.55
N ILE A 31 -19.82 -31.42 20.63
CA ILE A 31 -18.63 -32.23 20.51
C ILE A 31 -18.11 -31.81 19.14
N ASP A 32 -17.07 -30.98 19.12
CA ASP A 32 -16.32 -30.60 17.94
C ASP A 32 -15.84 -31.93 17.35
N ALA A 33 -16.67 -32.51 16.47
CA ALA A 33 -16.39 -33.81 15.90
C ALA A 33 -15.19 -33.56 14.98
N ASP A 34 -14.00 -33.98 15.42
CA ASP A 34 -12.77 -33.86 14.63
C ASP A 34 -13.07 -34.37 13.21
N GLN A 35 -13.18 -33.42 12.28
CA GLN A 35 -13.48 -33.75 10.90
C GLN A 35 -12.22 -34.36 10.31
N THR A 36 -12.37 -35.33 9.42
CA THR A 36 -11.25 -35.94 8.72
C THR A 36 -11.23 -35.49 7.26
N ALA A 37 -10.03 -35.26 6.75
CA ALA A 37 -9.77 -34.95 5.35
C ALA A 37 -8.51 -35.68 4.90
N LEU A 38 -8.42 -36.01 3.60
CA LEU A 38 -7.27 -36.67 3.00
C LEU A 38 -6.65 -35.76 1.92
N LEU A 39 -5.36 -35.49 2.03
CA LEU A 39 -4.57 -34.81 1.00
C LEU A 39 -3.62 -35.81 0.35
N LEU A 40 -3.85 -36.07 -0.94
CA LEU A 40 -2.96 -36.88 -1.76
C LEU A 40 -2.00 -35.97 -2.51
N VAL A 41 -0.69 -36.14 -2.33
CA VAL A 41 0.36 -35.40 -3.03
C VAL A 41 1.14 -36.34 -3.94
N ASN A 42 1.09 -36.09 -5.24
CA ASN A 42 1.90 -36.80 -6.22
C ASN A 42 3.11 -35.94 -6.63
N ALA A 43 4.28 -36.30 -6.10
CA ALA A 43 5.55 -35.65 -6.36
C ALA A 43 6.36 -36.31 -7.49
N SER A 44 5.73 -37.14 -8.32
CA SER A 44 6.39 -37.68 -9.52
C SER A 44 6.72 -36.55 -10.51
N GLU A 45 7.84 -36.66 -11.22
CA GLU A 45 8.25 -35.64 -12.20
C GLU A 45 7.20 -35.43 -13.30
N ALA A 46 6.47 -36.47 -13.69
CA ALA A 46 5.43 -36.39 -14.72
C ALA A 46 4.20 -35.57 -14.30
N SER A 47 3.98 -35.38 -13.00
CA SER A 47 2.84 -34.65 -12.44
C SER A 47 3.23 -33.27 -11.89
N ALA A 48 4.49 -32.87 -12.07
CA ALA A 48 5.06 -31.65 -11.54
C ALA A 48 5.12 -30.55 -12.61
N ARG A 49 4.87 -29.30 -12.23
CA ARG A 49 4.88 -28.15 -13.13
C ARG A 49 5.71 -27.02 -12.54
N LYS A 50 6.57 -26.40 -13.34
CA LYS A 50 7.30 -25.19 -12.92
C LYS A 50 6.34 -23.99 -12.93
N MET A 51 6.26 -23.28 -11.80
CA MET A 51 5.52 -22.02 -11.72
C MET A 51 6.35 -20.88 -12.30
N PRO A 52 5.71 -19.78 -12.74
CA PRO A 52 6.42 -18.57 -13.13
C PRO A 52 7.33 -18.05 -12.02
N ASP A 53 8.48 -17.51 -12.39
CA ASP A 53 9.38 -16.81 -11.47
C ASP A 53 8.75 -15.48 -10.97
N THR A 54 7.68 -15.02 -11.62
CA THR A 54 6.99 -13.74 -11.37
C THR A 54 5.64 -13.91 -10.70
N LEU A 55 5.31 -15.07 -10.12
CA LEU A 55 3.94 -15.35 -9.68
C LEU A 55 3.43 -14.39 -8.60
N PHE A 56 4.26 -14.01 -7.64
CA PHE A 56 3.90 -13.12 -6.53
C PHE A 56 4.82 -11.91 -6.47
N GLY A 57 4.20 -10.73 -6.45
CA GLY A 57 4.86 -9.43 -6.37
C GLY A 57 4.04 -8.45 -5.53
N ILE A 58 4.37 -7.17 -5.66
CA ILE A 58 3.69 -6.08 -4.94
C ILE A 58 3.09 -5.06 -5.89
N PHE A 59 2.09 -4.35 -5.40
CA PHE A 59 1.45 -3.23 -6.07
C PHE A 59 1.76 -1.94 -5.33
N PHE A 60 2.02 -0.86 -6.07
CA PHE A 60 2.25 0.45 -5.51
C PHE A 60 1.51 1.53 -6.30
N GLU A 61 0.76 2.34 -5.57
CA GLU A 61 0.22 3.63 -6.00
C GLU A 61 0.32 4.64 -4.86
N GLU A 62 0.23 5.92 -5.19
CA GLU A 62 0.14 6.98 -4.18
C GLU A 62 -1.30 7.09 -3.65
N ILE A 63 -1.60 6.24 -2.68
CA ILE A 63 -2.85 6.18 -1.91
C ILE A 63 -2.52 6.16 -0.43
N ASN A 64 -3.38 6.69 0.44
CA ASN A 64 -3.22 6.60 1.91
C ASN A 64 -1.84 7.09 2.42
N HIS A 65 -1.21 8.04 1.72
CA HIS A 65 0.17 8.49 1.97
C HIS A 65 1.25 7.40 1.81
N ALA A 66 1.04 6.44 0.91
CA ALA A 66 1.96 5.32 0.67
C ALA A 66 3.36 5.76 0.23
N GLY A 67 3.48 6.79 -0.61
CA GLY A 67 4.76 7.40 -0.99
C GLY A 67 5.05 8.61 -0.12
N ALA A 68 4.40 9.74 -0.41
CA ALA A 68 4.55 11.01 0.31
C ALA A 68 4.01 10.92 1.75
N GLY A 69 4.94 10.88 2.72
CA GLY A 69 4.65 10.66 4.13
C GLY A 69 4.74 9.21 4.58
N GLY A 70 4.91 8.29 3.63
CA GLY A 70 5.07 6.85 3.84
C GLY A 70 6.47 6.39 3.44
N LEU A 71 6.57 5.63 2.35
CA LEU A 71 7.80 5.00 1.89
C LEU A 71 8.91 6.02 1.59
N TRP A 72 8.56 7.20 1.08
CA TRP A 72 9.48 8.31 0.85
C TRP A 72 9.79 9.05 2.16
N ALA A 73 11.08 9.26 2.46
CA ALA A 73 11.52 9.74 3.77
C ALA A 73 11.41 11.26 4.01
N GLU A 74 10.84 12.02 3.08
CA GLU A 74 10.60 13.47 3.29
C GLU A 74 9.69 13.68 4.49
N LEU A 75 10.13 14.56 5.38
CA LEU A 75 9.40 14.85 6.61
C LEU A 75 8.48 16.05 6.47
N VAL A 76 8.77 17.01 5.57
CA VAL A 76 7.96 18.20 5.34
C VAL A 76 6.80 17.88 4.42
N CYS A 77 5.58 18.02 4.93
CA CYS A 77 4.37 17.95 4.12
C CYS A 77 4.11 19.33 3.49
N ASN A 78 3.67 19.38 2.23
CA ASN A 78 3.50 20.63 1.47
C ASN A 78 4.80 21.47 1.44
N ARG A 79 5.88 20.87 0.91
CA ARG A 79 7.25 21.42 0.99
C ARG A 79 7.59 22.51 0.00
N GLY A 80 7.09 22.42 -1.22
CA GLY A 80 7.40 23.35 -2.31
C GLY A 80 6.13 23.91 -2.91
N ASP A 81 5.16 23.04 -3.18
CA ASP A 81 3.91 23.40 -3.86
C ASP A 81 2.91 23.92 -2.84
N LEU A 82 3.12 25.12 -2.30
CA LEU A 82 2.14 25.80 -1.43
C LEU A 82 0.88 26.06 -2.25
N VAL A 83 0.05 25.03 -2.33
CA VAL A 83 -1.07 25.03 -3.25
C VAL A 83 -2.10 25.99 -2.71
N ILE A 84 -2.57 26.86 -3.60
CA ILE A 84 -3.76 27.65 -3.40
C ILE A 84 -4.94 26.66 -3.36
N LEU A 85 -5.22 26.06 -2.20
CA LEU A 85 -6.50 25.42 -1.98
C LEU A 85 -7.55 26.52 -1.92
N GLU A 86 -8.35 26.64 -2.98
CA GLU A 86 -9.58 27.42 -2.87
C GLU A 86 -10.47 26.75 -1.81
N LYS A 87 -10.66 27.45 -0.69
CA LYS A 87 -11.77 27.13 0.19
C LYS A 87 -13.03 27.56 -0.55
N GLU A 88 -13.70 26.63 -1.24
CA GLU A 88 -15.09 26.88 -1.61
C GLU A 88 -15.83 27.25 -0.32
N LYS A 89 -16.38 28.47 -0.29
CA LYS A 89 -17.23 28.90 0.82
C LYS A 89 -18.31 27.83 0.97
N PRO A 90 -18.57 27.30 2.17
CA PRO A 90 -19.70 26.39 2.37
C PRO A 90 -20.92 27.09 1.79
N VAL A 91 -21.59 26.42 0.83
CA VAL A 91 -22.83 26.91 0.23
C VAL A 91 -23.72 27.30 1.41
N LYS A 92 -24.02 28.60 1.55
CA LYS A 92 -24.97 29.05 2.55
C LYS A 92 -26.26 28.32 2.28
N MET A 93 -26.56 27.33 3.12
CA MET A 93 -27.85 26.69 3.19
C MET A 93 -28.87 27.82 3.36
N GLY A 94 -29.59 28.15 2.27
CA GLY A 94 -30.53 29.25 2.26
C GLY A 94 -31.54 29.08 3.39
N ASP A 95 -32.04 30.18 3.94
CA ASP A 95 -32.90 30.16 5.14
C ASP A 95 -34.11 29.21 5.01
N ASN A 96 -34.55 28.92 3.79
CA ASN A 96 -35.59 27.94 3.48
C ASN A 96 -35.18 26.48 3.79
N ALA A 97 -33.93 26.09 3.55
CA ALA A 97 -33.42 24.75 3.85
C ALA A 97 -33.19 24.55 5.36
N LYS A 98 -32.72 25.59 6.06
CA LYS A 98 -32.65 25.59 7.54
C LYS A 98 -34.04 25.51 8.16
N THR A 99 -35.01 26.21 7.59
CA THR A 99 -36.42 26.15 8.03
C THR A 99 -37.03 24.78 7.77
N MET A 100 -36.72 24.13 6.65
CA MET A 100 -37.16 22.76 6.35
C MET A 100 -36.56 21.72 7.29
N ALA A 101 -35.26 21.80 7.57
CA ALA A 101 -34.59 20.90 8.53
C ALA A 101 -35.15 21.08 9.96
N LEU A 102 -35.43 22.32 10.37
CA LEU A 102 -36.06 22.62 11.66
C LEU A 102 -37.53 22.17 11.72
N LEU A 103 -38.27 22.23 10.59
CA LEU A 103 -39.63 21.71 10.49
C LEU A 103 -39.64 20.18 10.56
N LEU A 104 -38.76 19.51 9.84
CA LEU A 104 -38.61 18.05 9.88
C LEU A 104 -38.24 17.57 11.28
N TRP A 105 -37.32 18.26 11.97
CA TRP A 105 -36.98 17.99 13.37
C TRP A 105 -38.17 18.18 14.31
N LYS A 106 -38.97 19.26 14.15
CA LYS A 106 -40.17 19.51 14.96
C LYS A 106 -41.31 18.53 14.67
N VAL A 107 -41.47 18.08 13.43
CA VAL A 107 -42.45 17.06 13.05
C VAL A 107 -42.08 15.70 13.66
N LEU A 108 -40.80 15.32 13.64
CA LEU A 108 -40.28 14.13 14.31
C LEU A 108 -40.46 14.18 15.84
N LEU A 109 -40.28 15.35 16.46
CA LEU A 109 -40.57 15.56 17.88
C LEU A 109 -42.07 15.48 18.22
N CYS A 110 -42.95 15.99 17.35
CA CYS A 110 -44.40 15.87 17.54
C CYS A 110 -44.89 14.42 17.45
N PHE A 111 -44.33 13.61 16.53
CA PHE A 111 -44.66 12.18 16.44
C PHE A 111 -44.18 11.37 17.66
N SER A 112 -43.13 11.83 18.35
CA SER A 112 -42.60 11.17 19.55
C SER A 112 -43.39 11.47 20.84
N ILE A 113 -44.25 12.49 20.85
CA ILE A 113 -44.99 12.92 22.06
C ILE A 113 -46.36 12.21 22.17
N ASP A 114 -46.97 11.80 21.04
CA ASP A 114 -48.30 11.18 21.05
C ASP A 114 -48.29 9.64 21.08
N ASN A 115 -47.16 8.98 20.83
CA ASN A 115 -47.01 7.54 21.00
C ASN A 115 -45.77 7.27 21.86
N LYS A 116 -45.97 6.80 23.10
CA LYS A 116 -44.92 6.41 24.05
C LYS A 116 -44.01 5.31 23.49
N ILE A 117 -43.11 5.67 22.58
CA ILE A 117 -42.04 4.83 22.05
C ILE A 117 -40.74 5.32 22.66
N SER A 118 -40.00 4.40 23.28
CA SER A 118 -38.66 4.65 23.83
C SER A 118 -37.70 4.97 22.68
N VAL A 119 -37.21 6.22 22.63
CA VAL A 119 -36.12 6.64 21.73
C VAL A 119 -34.79 6.12 22.28
N SER A 120 -34.61 4.80 22.19
CA SER A 120 -33.34 4.12 22.45
C SER A 120 -33.05 3.02 21.42
N THR A 121 -33.79 3.00 20.30
CA THR A 121 -33.69 1.95 19.25
C THR A 121 -33.65 2.50 17.83
N LEU A 122 -33.36 3.79 17.65
CA LEU A 122 -33.05 4.35 16.33
C LEU A 122 -31.62 4.92 16.38
N GLY A 123 -30.66 4.07 16.05
CA GLY A 123 -29.26 4.45 15.88
C GLY A 123 -29.09 5.33 14.64
N PHE A 124 -29.16 6.64 14.83
CA PHE A 124 -28.68 7.62 13.86
C PHE A 124 -27.52 8.38 14.49
N ASP A 125 -26.31 7.86 14.29
CA ASP A 125 -25.09 8.65 14.45
C ASP A 125 -25.01 9.65 13.30
N PHE A 126 -25.36 10.91 13.59
CA PHE A 126 -25.03 12.02 12.70
C PHE A 126 -23.53 12.28 12.84
N ASN A 127 -22.76 11.61 11.98
CA ASN A 127 -21.33 11.80 11.86
C ASN A 127 -21.06 13.14 11.19
N LEU A 128 -20.88 14.20 11.98
CA LEU A 128 -20.62 15.57 11.52
C LEU A 128 -19.17 15.77 11.02
N GLY A 129 -18.55 14.71 10.51
CA GLY A 129 -17.18 14.66 9.98
C GLY A 129 -17.08 14.40 8.48
N ILE A 130 -18.21 14.34 7.75
CA ILE A 130 -18.23 14.00 6.31
C ILE A 130 -19.00 15.06 5.51
N LEU A 131 -18.60 16.33 5.63
CA LEU A 131 -19.09 17.37 4.73
C LEU A 131 -18.08 18.51 4.52
N GLU A 132 -16.84 18.17 4.18
CA GLU A 132 -15.88 19.07 3.53
C GLU A 132 -15.03 18.25 2.53
N LYS A 133 -15.68 17.68 1.50
CA LYS A 133 -15.02 17.27 0.25
C LYS A 133 -15.93 17.73 -0.90
N THR A 134 -15.59 18.85 -1.51
CA THR A 134 -16.13 19.24 -2.82
C THR A 134 -15.01 19.81 -3.67
N LEU A 135 -14.78 19.12 -4.78
CA LEU A 135 -13.83 19.41 -5.85
C LEU A 135 -14.40 20.46 -6.81
N SER A 136 -13.68 21.56 -7.04
CA SER A 136 -13.61 22.23 -8.36
C SER A 136 -12.39 23.17 -8.45
N GLY A 137 -11.78 23.22 -9.65
CA GLY A 137 -10.96 24.34 -10.17
C GLY A 137 -9.81 24.90 -9.32
N PHE A 138 -8.63 24.30 -9.42
CA PHE A 138 -7.36 24.85 -8.90
C PHE A 138 -6.68 25.76 -9.93
N GLU A 139 -6.03 26.82 -9.44
CA GLU A 139 -5.41 27.97 -10.14
C GLU A 139 -6.31 29.18 -10.42
N SER A 140 -6.80 29.81 -9.35
CA SER A 140 -7.06 31.26 -9.37
C SER A 140 -6.79 31.91 -8.01
N GLY A 141 -5.53 31.87 -7.59
CA GLY A 141 -5.01 32.81 -6.59
C GLY A 141 -5.01 34.22 -7.16
N GLY A 142 -6.14 34.90 -7.09
CA GLY A 142 -6.19 36.35 -7.28
C GLY A 142 -5.41 37.06 -6.18
N PRO A 143 -4.94 38.30 -6.39
CA PRO A 143 -4.17 39.10 -5.43
C PRO A 143 -4.89 39.43 -4.11
N SER A 144 -6.08 38.87 -3.87
CA SER A 144 -6.98 39.19 -2.76
C SER A 144 -7.59 37.97 -2.05
N THR A 145 -7.10 36.74 -2.31
CA THR A 145 -7.58 35.52 -1.65
C THR A 145 -6.47 34.91 -0.79
N PRO A 146 -6.63 34.76 0.54
CA PRO A 146 -5.58 34.22 1.39
C PRO A 146 -5.36 32.73 1.10
N SER A 147 -4.09 32.38 0.89
CA SER A 147 -3.63 31.05 0.53
C SER A 147 -3.77 30.06 1.69
N TYR A 148 -4.20 28.85 1.39
CA TYR A 148 -4.12 27.76 2.34
C TYR A 148 -2.65 27.35 2.52
N ILE A 149 -2.05 27.72 3.64
CA ILE A 149 -0.68 27.33 3.98
C ILE A 149 -0.63 25.97 4.70
N GLY A 150 -1.76 25.31 4.94
CA GLY A 150 -1.78 24.05 5.68
C GLY A 150 -0.89 22.98 5.01
N PRO A 151 -0.18 22.15 5.79
CA PRO A 151 -0.22 22.04 7.25
C PRO A 151 0.70 23.03 7.98
N TRP A 152 1.31 24.00 7.28
CA TRP A 152 2.09 25.05 7.94
C TRP A 152 1.22 25.89 8.87
N SER A 153 1.81 26.32 9.97
CA SER A 153 1.12 27.06 11.03
C SER A 153 2.01 28.17 11.57
N ILE A 154 1.37 29.21 12.11
CA ILE A 154 2.04 30.44 12.54
C ILE A 154 2.63 30.26 13.95
N ILE A 155 3.87 30.72 14.14
CA ILE A 155 4.47 30.95 15.45
C ILE A 155 4.45 32.45 15.71
N GLY A 156 3.55 32.90 16.57
CA GLY A 156 3.35 34.33 16.86
C GLY A 156 1.89 34.73 16.73
N ASN A 157 1.64 36.01 16.52
CA ASN A 157 0.31 36.59 16.32
C ASN A 157 0.38 37.75 15.32
N ASP A 158 -0.77 38.29 14.92
CA ASP A 158 -0.88 39.35 13.90
C ASP A 158 -0.15 40.66 14.27
N SER A 159 0.21 40.86 15.55
CA SER A 159 1.02 42.02 15.97
C SER A 159 2.53 41.80 15.82
N SER A 160 2.97 40.58 15.57
CA SER A 160 4.38 40.18 15.53
C SER A 160 4.80 39.55 14.20
N VAL A 161 3.89 38.88 13.49
CA VAL A 161 4.17 38.28 12.18
C VAL A 161 2.92 38.25 11.30
N ILE A 162 3.09 38.52 10.01
CA ILE A 162 2.06 38.33 8.97
C ILE A 162 2.56 37.25 8.02
N ILE A 163 1.72 36.24 7.78
CA ILE A 163 2.01 35.14 6.86
C ILE A 163 1.06 35.23 5.67
N SER A 164 1.61 35.16 4.46
CA SER A 164 0.87 35.09 3.20
C SER A 164 1.61 34.20 2.20
N THR A 165 1.02 33.93 1.04
CA THR A 165 1.80 33.47 -0.12
C THR A 165 1.60 34.42 -1.30
N ASP A 166 2.57 34.47 -2.20
CA ASP A 166 2.50 35.25 -3.44
C ASP A 166 3.26 34.53 -4.58
N LEU A 167 3.11 35.05 -5.81
CA LEU A 167 3.67 34.45 -7.02
C LEU A 167 5.13 34.87 -7.28
N SER A 168 5.98 34.83 -6.25
CA SER A 168 7.37 35.31 -6.33
C SER A 168 8.43 34.22 -6.49
N SER A 169 8.05 32.94 -6.51
CA SER A 169 9.00 31.82 -6.62
C SER A 169 9.90 31.92 -7.86
N CYS A 170 11.15 31.49 -7.70
CA CYS A 170 12.10 31.34 -8.80
C CYS A 170 11.82 30.15 -9.73
N PHE A 171 10.92 29.25 -9.38
CA PHE A 171 10.61 28.08 -10.19
C PHE A 171 9.49 28.40 -11.19
N ASP A 172 9.64 27.92 -12.43
CA ASP A 172 8.67 28.23 -13.49
C ASP A 172 7.37 27.45 -13.38
N ARG A 173 7.46 26.22 -12.86
CA ARG A 173 6.33 25.30 -12.71
C ARG A 173 5.63 25.39 -11.36
N ASN A 174 6.28 26.01 -10.39
CA ASN A 174 5.70 26.28 -9.07
C ASN A 174 6.01 27.73 -8.73
N LYS A 175 5.01 28.61 -8.89
CA LYS A 175 5.19 30.05 -8.75
C LYS A 175 4.94 30.56 -7.33
N VAL A 176 4.43 29.72 -6.43
CA VAL A 176 3.98 30.16 -5.11
C VAL A 176 5.13 30.10 -4.11
N ALA A 177 5.37 31.20 -3.40
CA ALA A 177 6.33 31.29 -2.29
C ALA A 177 5.63 31.67 -0.98
N LEU A 178 6.14 31.16 0.15
CA LEU A 178 5.69 31.56 1.48
C LEU A 178 6.32 32.90 1.85
N ARG A 179 5.51 33.93 2.05
CA ARG A 179 5.95 35.25 2.52
C ARG A 179 5.73 35.36 4.03
N VAL A 180 6.82 35.59 4.76
CA VAL A 180 6.85 35.80 6.21
C VAL A 180 7.30 37.23 6.50
N GLU A 181 6.38 38.08 6.92
CA GLU A 181 6.67 39.46 7.32
C GLU A 181 6.72 39.56 8.84
N VAL A 182 7.93 39.73 9.38
CA VAL A 182 8.19 39.89 10.80
C VAL A 182 8.06 41.36 11.16
N LEU A 183 7.14 41.66 12.09
CA LEU A 183 6.79 43.01 12.53
C LEU A 183 7.48 43.43 13.84
N CYS A 184 8.05 42.47 14.56
CA CYS A 184 8.74 42.69 15.82
C CYS A 184 10.26 42.74 15.62
N ASP A 185 10.96 43.41 16.54
CA ASP A 185 12.43 43.40 16.61
C ASP A 185 12.87 43.47 18.07
N ASN A 186 13.93 42.74 18.43
CA ASN A 186 14.49 42.78 19.78
C ASN A 186 15.11 44.15 20.14
N GLY A 187 15.34 45.04 19.15
CA GLY A 187 15.80 46.41 19.36
C GLY A 187 14.72 47.50 19.37
N ASP A 188 13.46 47.17 19.05
CA ASP A 188 12.37 48.14 18.85
C ASP A 188 11.32 48.13 19.98
N ALA A 189 10.36 49.06 19.91
CA ALA A 189 9.21 49.11 20.82
C ALA A 189 8.28 47.89 20.71
N ASN A 190 8.28 47.19 19.57
CA ASN A 190 7.55 45.93 19.36
C ASN A 190 8.52 44.75 19.50
N ILE A 191 8.74 44.31 20.74
CA ILE A 191 9.73 43.28 21.06
C ILE A 191 9.23 41.90 20.62
N CYS A 192 10.09 41.09 20.00
CA CYS A 192 9.72 39.74 19.62
C CYS A 192 9.53 38.84 20.86
N PRO A 193 8.52 37.95 20.84
CA PRO A 193 8.39 36.88 21.84
C PRO A 193 9.67 36.05 21.97
N ASP A 194 9.87 35.46 23.16
CA ASP A 194 11.02 34.59 23.43
C ASP A 194 11.13 33.46 22.39
N GLY A 195 12.29 33.37 21.73
CA GLY A 195 12.57 32.43 20.65
C GLY A 195 12.16 32.89 19.24
N GLY A 196 11.57 34.08 19.08
CA GLY A 196 11.21 34.66 17.79
C GLY A 196 9.85 34.22 17.24
N VAL A 197 9.52 34.68 16.04
CA VAL A 197 8.25 34.42 15.34
C VAL A 197 8.50 33.88 13.93
N GLY A 198 7.50 33.24 13.33
CA GLY A 198 7.62 32.66 12.00
C GLY A 198 6.59 31.56 11.76
N VAL A 199 7.04 30.41 11.28
CA VAL A 199 6.18 29.29 10.90
C VAL A 199 6.72 27.95 11.39
N TYR A 200 5.84 26.95 11.48
CA TYR A 200 6.23 25.55 11.64
C TYR A 200 5.48 24.63 10.69
N ASN A 201 6.10 23.48 10.39
CA ASN A 201 5.51 22.37 9.66
C ASN A 201 5.47 21.12 10.57
N PRO A 202 4.30 20.51 10.81
CA PRO A 202 4.19 19.31 11.64
C PRO A 202 4.57 18.02 10.90
N GLY A 203 4.91 18.09 9.62
CA GLY A 203 5.11 16.94 8.76
C GLY A 203 3.82 16.16 8.52
N PHE A 204 3.95 14.85 8.29
CA PHE A 204 2.84 13.93 8.09
C PHE A 204 2.32 13.41 9.44
N TRP A 205 1.59 14.29 10.15
CA TRP A 205 1.09 14.07 11.52
C TRP A 205 2.19 13.77 12.56
N GLY A 206 3.33 14.42 12.39
CA GLY A 206 4.50 14.30 13.24
C GLY A 206 5.74 13.91 12.44
N MET A 207 6.91 14.33 12.92
CA MET A 207 8.21 13.89 12.41
C MET A 207 8.91 13.02 13.46
N ASN A 208 9.44 11.86 13.05
CA ASN A 208 10.21 11.00 13.95
C ASN A 208 11.67 11.46 14.00
N ILE A 209 12.02 12.15 15.08
CA ILE A 209 13.37 12.65 15.33
C ILE A 209 14.04 11.77 16.37
N GLU A 210 15.25 11.30 16.09
CA GLU A 210 15.99 10.36 16.93
C GLU A 210 17.35 10.94 17.34
N TYR A 211 17.67 10.84 18.62
CA TYR A 211 18.94 11.28 19.20
C TYR A 211 20.16 10.77 18.40
N GLY A 212 21.09 11.68 18.12
CA GLY A 212 22.33 11.43 17.38
C GLY A 212 22.16 11.26 15.87
N LYS A 213 20.93 11.25 15.34
CA LYS A 213 20.70 11.23 13.89
C LYS A 213 20.82 12.63 13.29
N ASN A 214 21.15 12.64 12.01
CA ASN A 214 21.34 13.86 11.23
C ASN A 214 20.22 14.02 10.20
N TYR A 215 19.70 15.24 10.10
CA TYR A 215 18.62 15.63 9.20
C TYR A 215 19.09 16.78 8.32
N LYS A 216 18.97 16.62 7.01
CA LYS A 216 19.38 17.62 6.03
C LYS A 216 18.17 18.48 5.69
N LEU A 217 18.21 19.72 6.15
CA LEU A 217 17.28 20.77 5.77
C LEU A 217 17.80 21.48 4.52
N VAL A 218 16.95 21.62 3.50
CA VAL A 218 17.21 22.40 2.29
C VAL A 218 16.01 23.31 2.07
N PHE A 219 16.24 24.58 1.78
CA PHE A 219 15.19 25.51 1.37
C PHE A 219 15.78 26.61 0.48
N TYR A 220 14.92 27.23 -0.31
CA TYR A 220 15.23 28.44 -1.04
C TYR A 220 14.71 29.64 -0.24
N VAL A 221 15.51 30.68 -0.16
CA VAL A 221 15.17 31.90 0.58
C VAL A 221 15.46 33.15 -0.24
N HIS A 222 14.59 34.13 -0.09
CA HIS A 222 14.77 35.48 -0.63
C HIS A 222 14.40 36.52 0.45
N SER A 223 15.17 37.60 0.53
CA SER A 223 14.85 38.78 1.34
C SER A 223 15.64 39.98 0.83
N ASP A 224 15.04 41.17 0.89
CA ASP A 224 15.73 42.43 0.55
C ASP A 224 16.78 42.83 1.61
N GLU A 225 16.65 42.31 2.83
CA GLU A 225 17.52 42.60 3.97
C GLU A 225 18.29 41.33 4.40
N PRO A 226 19.43 41.46 5.10
CA PRO A 226 20.11 40.33 5.70
C PRO A 226 19.19 39.53 6.63
N ILE A 227 19.22 38.21 6.52
CA ILE A 227 18.39 37.32 7.34
C ILE A 227 19.19 36.74 8.50
N ASN A 228 18.53 36.63 9.65
CA ASN A 228 18.98 35.87 10.81
C ASN A 228 17.87 34.90 11.22
N LEU A 229 17.94 33.68 10.70
CA LEU A 229 16.90 32.67 10.83
C LEU A 229 17.34 31.56 11.79
N SER A 230 16.54 31.31 12.81
CA SER A 230 16.63 30.10 13.63
C SER A 230 15.81 28.99 12.98
N VAL A 231 16.48 27.90 12.59
CA VAL A 231 15.83 26.67 12.13
C VAL A 231 15.94 25.61 13.21
N ALA A 232 14.84 24.94 13.54
CA ALA A 232 14.81 23.99 14.66
C ALA A 232 13.90 22.80 14.41
N LEU A 233 14.28 21.65 14.98
CA LEU A 233 13.38 20.53 15.21
C LEU A 233 12.94 20.59 16.67
N THR A 234 11.64 20.54 16.90
CA THR A 234 11.08 20.59 18.25
C THR A 234 10.00 19.53 18.44
N SER A 235 9.66 19.23 19.69
CA SER A 235 8.42 18.51 20.01
C SER A 235 7.21 19.21 19.39
N SER A 236 6.11 18.48 19.18
CA SER A 236 4.86 19.01 18.58
C SER A 236 4.31 20.30 19.23
N ASN A 237 4.58 20.52 20.53
CA ASN A 237 4.19 21.73 21.27
C ASN A 237 5.23 22.87 21.23
N GLY A 238 6.39 22.66 20.60
CA GLY A 238 7.48 23.65 20.52
C GLY A 238 8.32 23.85 21.78
N LEU A 239 8.06 23.09 22.86
CA LEU A 239 8.72 23.30 24.14
C LEU A 239 10.08 22.63 24.24
N ASN A 240 10.23 21.43 23.67
CA ASN A 240 11.48 20.69 23.69
C ASN A 240 12.22 20.90 22.37
N LYS A 241 13.41 21.49 22.40
CA LYS A 241 14.27 21.63 21.22
C LYS A 241 15.09 20.37 21.05
N LEU A 242 14.95 19.73 19.91
CA LEU A 242 15.63 18.51 19.54
C LEU A 242 16.85 18.79 18.68
N ALA A 243 16.78 19.81 17.81
CA ALA A 243 17.93 20.31 17.08
C ALA A 243 17.71 21.80 16.81
N THR A 244 18.77 22.61 16.77
CA THR A 244 18.66 24.02 16.41
C THR A 244 19.93 24.51 15.73
N LYS A 245 19.77 25.30 14.66
CA LYS A 245 20.86 26.06 14.05
C LYS A 245 20.41 27.46 13.66
N THR A 246 21.36 28.38 13.68
CA THR A 246 21.17 29.73 13.15
C THR A 246 21.74 29.81 11.74
N VAL A 247 20.94 30.33 10.82
CA VAL A 247 21.30 30.62 9.43
C VAL A 247 21.36 32.14 9.30
N VAL A 248 22.57 32.64 9.04
CA VAL A 248 22.80 34.06 8.73
C VAL A 248 23.19 34.16 7.27
N ALA A 249 22.51 35.03 6.51
CA ALA A 249 22.84 35.27 5.10
C ALA A 249 22.63 36.74 4.73
N ASP A 250 23.69 37.37 4.24
CA ASP A 250 23.71 38.80 3.89
C ASP A 250 23.42 39.07 2.41
N ASN A 251 23.40 38.03 1.57
CA ASN A 251 23.24 38.14 0.11
C ASN A 251 22.10 37.24 -0.37
N VAL A 252 20.87 37.53 0.06
CA VAL A 252 19.63 36.80 -0.30
C VAL A 252 18.63 37.68 -1.05
N SER A 253 19.09 38.81 -1.62
CA SER A 253 18.27 39.66 -2.49
C SER A 253 17.86 38.95 -3.79
N ASN A 254 18.54 37.86 -4.15
CA ASN A 254 18.07 36.87 -5.12
C ASN A 254 17.78 35.55 -4.40
N TRP A 255 16.85 34.77 -4.95
CA TRP A 255 16.56 33.41 -4.48
C TRP A 255 17.85 32.58 -4.32
N THR A 256 18.10 32.14 -3.10
CA THR A 256 19.32 31.46 -2.70
C THR A 256 18.99 30.13 -2.03
N LYS A 257 19.60 29.05 -2.52
CA LYS A 257 19.49 27.73 -1.90
C LYS A 257 20.34 27.68 -0.62
N VAL A 258 19.70 27.36 0.50
CA VAL A 258 20.33 27.14 1.80
C VAL A 258 20.28 25.65 2.13
N SER A 259 21.38 25.10 2.65
CA SER A 259 21.42 23.74 3.15
C SER A 259 22.06 23.69 4.54
N VAL A 260 21.37 23.06 5.48
CA VAL A 260 21.76 22.98 6.88
C VAL A 260 21.64 21.54 7.36
N LEU A 261 22.66 21.06 8.05
CA LEU A 261 22.60 19.77 8.74
C LEU A 261 22.18 19.98 10.20
N LEU A 262 21.09 19.34 10.62
CA LEU A 262 20.58 19.35 11.98
C LEU A 262 20.89 18.01 12.64
N GLU A 263 21.75 18.03 13.65
CA GLU A 263 22.02 16.88 14.51
C GLU A 263 21.05 16.91 15.69
N ALA A 264 20.35 15.79 15.93
CA ALA A 264 19.36 15.70 16.99
C ALA A 264 20.01 15.41 18.35
N GLU A 265 19.74 16.29 19.31
CA GLU A 265 20.13 16.20 20.72
C GLU A 265 19.04 15.54 21.60
N GLY A 266 17.94 15.09 21.00
CA GLY A 266 16.85 14.37 21.67
C GLY A 266 16.05 13.50 20.70
N THR A 267 15.20 12.63 21.27
CA THR A 267 14.26 11.78 20.51
C THR A 267 12.83 12.20 20.79
N ASP A 268 12.03 12.36 19.74
CA ASP A 268 10.58 12.54 19.82
C ASP A 268 9.93 12.06 18.50
N SER A 269 8.99 11.12 18.62
CA SER A 269 8.26 10.52 17.50
C SER A 269 7.22 11.46 16.89
N ASN A 270 6.88 12.55 17.58
CA ASN A 270 5.90 13.55 17.16
C ASN A 270 6.49 14.96 17.25
N SER A 271 7.38 15.25 16.31
CA SER A 271 8.10 16.52 16.19
C SER A 271 7.57 17.40 15.05
N ARG A 272 8.07 18.64 15.00
CA ARG A 272 7.81 19.63 13.93
C ARG A 272 9.10 20.37 13.55
N LEU A 273 9.14 20.90 12.33
CA LEU A 273 10.16 21.84 11.85
C LEU A 273 9.71 23.28 12.11
N GLU A 274 10.53 24.10 12.75
CA GLU A 274 10.28 25.54 12.96
C GLU A 274 11.28 26.39 12.16
N LEU A 275 10.77 27.45 11.52
CA LEU A 275 11.55 28.52 10.90
C LEU A 275 11.16 29.83 11.61
N ARG A 276 12.07 30.40 12.41
CA ARG A 276 11.81 31.59 13.24
C ARG A 276 12.84 32.69 13.00
N SER A 277 12.41 33.94 13.13
CA SER A 277 13.26 35.12 13.10
C SER A 277 12.95 36.03 14.30
N THR A 278 13.93 36.81 14.71
CA THR A 278 13.81 37.87 15.73
C THR A 278 14.09 39.26 15.17
N THR A 279 14.35 39.36 13.86
CA THR A 279 14.67 40.59 13.16
C THR A 279 13.51 40.99 12.27
N LYS A 280 13.14 42.27 12.33
CA LYS A 280 12.07 42.82 11.50
C LYS A 280 12.47 42.77 10.03
N GLY A 281 11.53 42.36 9.17
CA GLY A 281 11.79 42.24 7.73
C GLY A 281 10.83 41.28 7.05
N VAL A 282 11.00 41.13 5.73
CA VAL A 282 10.20 40.22 4.91
C VAL A 282 11.10 39.11 4.37
N ILE A 283 10.71 37.86 4.60
CA ILE A 283 11.45 36.68 4.18
C ILE A 283 10.52 35.80 3.35
N TRP A 284 10.96 35.42 2.16
CA TRP A 284 10.27 34.45 1.32
C TRP A 284 10.96 33.09 1.43
N PHE A 285 10.16 32.03 1.59
CA PHE A 285 10.63 30.64 1.58
C PHE A 285 9.99 29.87 0.43
N ASP A 286 10.74 28.93 -0.10
CA ASP A 286 10.29 28.03 -1.15
C ASP A 286 11.07 26.70 -1.09
N GLN A 287 10.49 25.62 -1.62
CA GLN A 287 11.08 24.29 -1.72
C GLN A 287 11.78 23.84 -0.41
N VAL A 288 11.03 23.81 0.69
CA VAL A 288 11.52 23.46 2.04
C VAL A 288 11.49 21.95 2.27
N SER A 289 12.62 21.27 2.12
CA SER A 289 12.76 19.83 2.32
C SER A 289 13.55 19.50 3.59
N LEU A 290 13.11 18.50 4.34
CA LEU A 290 13.82 17.93 5.48
C LEU A 290 13.90 16.41 5.34
N MET A 291 15.09 15.92 4.97
CA MET A 291 15.35 14.49 4.78
C MET A 291 16.24 13.95 5.92
N PRO A 292 15.93 12.81 6.54
CA PRO A 292 16.90 12.09 7.35
C PRO A 292 18.07 11.64 6.46
N LEU A 293 19.30 11.72 6.96
CA LEU A 293 20.45 11.12 6.27
C LEU A 293 20.49 9.59 6.42
N ASP A 294 19.80 9.07 7.44
CA ASP A 294 19.76 7.66 7.77
C ASP A 294 18.64 6.92 7.03
N THR A 295 18.68 6.92 5.71
CA THR A 295 17.68 6.27 4.84
C THR A 295 18.18 4.90 4.37
N TYR A 296 17.31 4.07 3.79
CA TYR A 296 17.74 2.79 3.22
C TYR A 296 18.82 3.05 2.18
N ASN A 297 20.01 2.46 2.34
CA ASN A 297 21.20 2.62 1.46
C ASN A 297 21.65 4.07 1.15
N GLY A 298 21.13 5.08 1.87
CA GLY A 298 21.29 6.49 1.46
C GLY A 298 20.41 6.86 0.26
N ASP A 299 19.63 5.89 -0.22
CA ASP A 299 18.73 6.02 -1.33
C ASP A 299 17.56 6.88 -0.92
N GLY A 300 17.06 6.89 0.31
CA GLY A 300 16.02 7.86 0.73
C GLY A 300 14.62 7.32 0.98
N PHE A 301 14.52 6.00 0.98
CA PHE A 301 13.37 5.31 1.54
C PHE A 301 13.45 5.22 3.05
N ARG A 302 12.28 5.24 3.69
CA ARG A 302 12.11 4.89 5.10
C ARG A 302 12.50 3.43 5.30
N LYS A 303 13.47 3.19 6.19
CA LYS A 303 14.08 1.87 6.39
C LYS A 303 13.10 0.83 6.92
N ASP A 304 12.20 1.24 7.80
CA ASP A 304 11.19 0.36 8.40
C ASP A 304 10.22 -0.17 7.33
N LEU A 305 9.68 0.72 6.50
CA LEU A 305 8.75 0.35 5.43
C LEU A 305 9.45 -0.41 4.31
N PHE A 306 10.63 0.05 3.87
CA PHE A 306 11.42 -0.67 2.87
C PHE A 306 11.78 -2.08 3.35
N GLY A 307 12.18 -2.22 4.62
CA GLY A 307 12.48 -3.53 5.21
C GLY A 307 11.30 -4.50 5.12
N MET A 308 10.09 -4.02 5.38
CA MET A 308 8.88 -4.84 5.23
C MET A 308 8.62 -5.25 3.77
N LEU A 309 8.86 -4.38 2.79
CA LEU A 309 8.76 -4.75 1.38
C LEU A 309 9.79 -5.81 0.99
N LYS A 310 11.05 -5.59 1.38
CA LYS A 310 12.15 -6.52 1.11
C LYS A 310 11.88 -7.89 1.73
N ASP A 311 11.31 -7.91 2.92
CA ASP A 311 10.93 -9.15 3.60
C ASP A 311 9.95 -9.96 2.75
N LEU A 312 9.03 -9.35 1.99
CA LEU A 312 8.10 -10.08 1.12
C LEU A 312 8.78 -10.83 -0.04
N LYS A 313 10.04 -10.50 -0.39
CA LYS A 313 10.76 -11.02 -1.56
C LYS A 313 9.93 -10.93 -2.86
N PRO A 314 9.40 -9.75 -3.23
CA PRO A 314 8.56 -9.62 -4.41
C PRO A 314 9.35 -9.92 -5.69
N ALA A 315 8.76 -10.67 -6.62
CA ALA A 315 9.38 -10.89 -7.93
C ALA A 315 9.12 -9.74 -8.91
N PHE A 316 8.11 -8.91 -8.66
CA PHE A 316 7.78 -7.73 -9.45
C PHE A 316 7.14 -6.64 -8.60
N ILE A 317 7.14 -5.41 -9.13
CA ILE A 317 6.37 -4.27 -8.60
C ILE A 317 5.54 -3.64 -9.72
N ARG A 318 4.22 -3.56 -9.53
CA ARG A 318 3.29 -2.78 -10.38
C ARG A 318 3.23 -1.35 -9.88
N PHE A 319 3.57 -0.38 -10.74
CA PHE A 319 3.60 1.04 -10.39
C PHE A 319 3.39 1.93 -11.63
N PRO A 320 3.10 3.23 -11.44
CA PRO A 320 2.64 3.89 -10.22
C PRO A 320 1.11 3.74 -10.12
N GLY A 321 0.64 2.50 -10.25
CA GLY A 321 -0.66 2.12 -10.81
C GLY A 321 -1.89 2.54 -10.01
N GLY A 322 -2.96 1.79 -10.22
CA GLY A 322 -4.28 2.13 -9.73
C GLY A 322 -4.81 3.42 -10.37
N CYS A 323 -5.88 3.92 -9.76
CA CYS A 323 -6.56 5.14 -10.20
C CYS A 323 -5.64 6.38 -10.19
N PHE A 324 -4.50 6.35 -9.49
CA PHE A 324 -3.51 7.43 -9.49
C PHE A 324 -2.98 7.77 -10.89
N VAL A 325 -2.85 6.76 -11.77
CA VAL A 325 -2.41 6.96 -13.17
C VAL A 325 -3.48 7.67 -14.01
N GLU A 326 -4.75 7.44 -13.69
CA GLU A 326 -5.90 7.94 -14.44
C GLU A 326 -6.28 9.37 -14.04
N GLY A 327 -6.33 9.62 -12.72
CA GLY A 327 -6.96 10.80 -12.14
C GLY A 327 -8.50 10.78 -12.30
N GLU A 328 -9.19 11.65 -11.55
CA GLU A 328 -10.60 11.95 -11.82
C GLU A 328 -10.76 12.75 -13.12
N ARG A 329 -9.72 13.50 -13.51
CA ARG A 329 -9.61 14.25 -14.76
C ARG A 329 -8.19 14.15 -15.30
N LEU A 330 -8.03 14.18 -16.62
CA LEU A 330 -6.73 14.02 -17.30
C LEU A 330 -5.70 15.09 -16.91
N LYS A 331 -6.16 16.29 -16.56
CA LYS A 331 -5.27 17.36 -16.08
C LYS A 331 -4.54 17.03 -14.78
N ASN A 332 -5.06 16.06 -14.01
CA ASN A 332 -4.55 15.60 -12.73
C ASN A 332 -4.04 14.15 -12.81
N ALA A 333 -3.92 13.59 -14.03
CA ALA A 333 -3.32 12.28 -14.24
C ALA A 333 -1.82 12.32 -13.96
N PHE A 334 -1.24 11.15 -13.67
CA PHE A 334 0.20 11.01 -13.49
C PHE A 334 0.95 11.12 -14.82
N TRP A 335 1.96 12.00 -14.88
CA TRP A 335 2.82 12.22 -16.05
C TRP A 335 4.28 11.92 -15.73
N TRP A 336 4.81 10.83 -16.29
CA TRP A 336 6.17 10.36 -15.97
C TRP A 336 7.25 11.43 -16.22
N ASN A 337 7.12 12.19 -17.29
CA ASN A 337 8.08 13.22 -17.70
C ASN A 337 8.10 14.45 -16.78
N GLU A 338 7.06 14.67 -15.98
CA GLU A 338 7.00 15.72 -14.96
C GLU A 338 7.64 15.30 -13.64
N THR A 339 7.86 14.00 -13.48
CA THR A 339 8.43 13.40 -12.27
C THR A 339 9.94 13.20 -12.32
N ILE A 340 10.59 13.49 -13.45
CA ILE A 340 12.05 13.35 -13.62
C ILE A 340 12.79 14.70 -13.47
N GLY A 341 14.10 14.63 -13.27
CA GLY A 341 14.96 15.80 -13.06
C GLY A 341 15.05 16.26 -11.59
N PRO A 342 15.60 17.45 -11.31
CA PRO A 342 15.73 17.96 -9.94
C PRO A 342 14.38 18.09 -9.24
N TRP A 343 14.27 17.57 -8.01
CA TRP A 343 13.01 17.54 -7.26
C TRP A 343 12.42 18.94 -7.06
N GLU A 344 13.25 19.97 -6.86
CA GLU A 344 12.79 21.34 -6.64
C GLU A 344 12.13 21.98 -7.89
N LYS A 345 12.21 21.33 -9.05
CA LYS A 345 11.62 21.82 -10.31
C LYS A 345 10.35 21.05 -10.71
N ARG A 346 9.98 20.02 -9.95
CA ARG A 346 8.79 19.22 -10.23
C ARG A 346 7.56 20.02 -9.85
N PRO A 347 6.52 20.04 -10.70
CA PRO A 347 5.29 20.75 -10.38
C PRO A 347 4.51 20.07 -9.25
N GLY A 348 4.69 18.76 -9.06
CA GLY A 348 3.73 17.94 -8.34
C GLY A 348 2.38 17.91 -9.09
N HIS A 349 1.42 17.18 -8.53
CA HIS A 349 0.04 17.27 -8.97
C HIS A 349 -0.93 16.91 -7.86
N PHE A 350 -2.18 17.36 -8.03
CA PHE A 350 -3.25 17.01 -7.12
C PHE A 350 -3.82 15.63 -7.48
N GLY A 351 -3.54 14.63 -6.64
CA GLY A 351 -4.14 13.29 -6.75
C GLY A 351 -5.62 13.35 -6.37
N ASP A 352 -6.46 13.79 -7.30
CA ASP A 352 -7.86 14.11 -7.07
C ASP A 352 -8.75 12.90 -6.78
N VAL A 353 -8.29 11.69 -7.10
CA VAL A 353 -8.90 10.42 -6.69
C VAL A 353 -8.81 10.24 -5.18
N TRP A 354 -7.61 10.44 -4.62
CA TRP A 354 -7.32 10.18 -3.20
C TRP A 354 -7.44 11.43 -2.32
N GLY A 355 -7.46 12.62 -2.93
CA GLY A 355 -7.84 13.87 -2.30
C GLY A 355 -6.71 14.59 -1.56
N TYR A 356 -5.46 14.39 -1.97
CA TYR A 356 -4.30 15.11 -1.44
C TYR A 356 -3.30 15.48 -2.54
N TRP A 357 -2.45 16.46 -2.24
CA TRP A 357 -1.39 16.90 -3.15
C TRP A 357 -0.18 15.97 -3.05
N THR A 358 0.36 15.61 -4.21
CA THR A 358 1.58 14.82 -4.34
C THR A 358 2.65 15.71 -4.94
N ASP A 359 3.83 15.70 -4.34
CA ASP A 359 4.96 16.52 -4.80
C ASP A 359 5.75 15.86 -5.94
N ASP A 360 5.30 14.69 -6.39
CA ASP A 360 6.00 13.81 -7.33
C ASP A 360 7.49 13.61 -6.97
N GLY A 361 7.79 13.62 -5.66
CA GLY A 361 9.12 13.34 -5.14
C GLY A 361 9.50 11.88 -5.34
N LEU A 362 8.52 10.98 -5.28
CA LEU A 362 8.62 9.57 -5.66
C LEU A 362 8.04 9.38 -7.07
N GLY A 363 8.86 9.61 -8.09
CA GLY A 363 8.44 9.62 -9.48
C GLY A 363 8.88 8.39 -10.28
N HIS A 364 8.84 8.56 -11.61
CA HIS A 364 9.24 7.54 -12.58
C HIS A 364 10.75 7.28 -12.55
N PHE A 365 11.58 8.30 -12.22
CA PHE A 365 13.04 8.16 -12.13
C PHE A 365 13.75 9.31 -11.35
N GLU A 366 14.63 8.98 -10.39
CA GLU A 366 15.44 9.89 -9.56
C GLU A 366 16.81 9.43 -9.05
N PHE A 367 17.92 9.85 -9.69
CA PHE A 367 19.16 10.13 -8.94
C PHE A 367 19.74 11.50 -9.29
N LEU A 368 19.65 12.38 -8.30
CA LEU A 368 20.75 13.15 -7.73
C LEU A 368 20.24 13.57 -6.34
N GLN A 369 20.43 12.68 -5.36
CA GLN A 369 19.93 12.68 -3.97
C GLN A 369 18.46 12.24 -3.75
N SER A 370 18.13 10.94 -3.93
CA SER A 370 17.05 10.17 -3.25
C SER A 370 15.97 9.53 -4.19
N PRO A 371 15.32 8.34 -3.96
CA PRO A 371 15.27 7.23 -4.93
C PRO A 371 13.90 6.95 -5.58
N PHE A 372 13.90 5.96 -6.48
CA PHE A 372 13.06 5.82 -7.65
C PHE A 372 12.10 4.62 -7.57
N LEU A 373 11.03 4.56 -8.36
CA LEU A 373 10.22 3.33 -8.49
C LEU A 373 10.91 2.23 -9.32
N LEU A 374 11.69 2.57 -10.35
CA LEU A 374 12.51 1.61 -11.10
C LEU A 374 13.70 1.09 -10.29
N GLN A 375 14.38 1.98 -9.55
CA GLN A 375 15.44 1.60 -8.60
C GLN A 375 14.88 0.84 -7.41
N LEU A 376 13.69 1.17 -6.91
CA LEU A 376 13.00 0.37 -5.89
C LEU A 376 12.85 -1.07 -6.37
N ALA A 377 12.49 -1.27 -7.63
CA ALA A 377 12.44 -2.60 -8.23
C ALA A 377 13.82 -3.28 -8.18
N GLU A 378 14.90 -2.61 -8.61
CA GLU A 378 16.26 -3.15 -8.56
C GLU A 378 16.75 -3.45 -7.12
N ASP A 379 16.51 -2.56 -6.18
CA ASP A 379 16.92 -2.68 -4.77
C ASP A 379 16.16 -3.81 -4.06
N LEU A 380 14.94 -4.10 -4.51
CA LEU A 380 14.14 -5.25 -4.09
C LEU A 380 14.51 -6.54 -4.86
N GLY A 381 15.24 -6.44 -5.97
CA GLY A 381 15.49 -7.55 -6.90
C GLY A 381 14.23 -7.97 -7.68
N ALA A 382 13.29 -7.06 -7.86
CA ALA A 382 12.00 -7.24 -8.50
C ALA A 382 11.98 -6.66 -9.92
N LEU A 383 11.12 -7.21 -10.79
CA LEU A 383 10.87 -6.66 -12.12
C LEU A 383 9.87 -5.49 -12.07
N PRO A 384 10.15 -4.36 -12.73
CA PRO A 384 9.17 -3.28 -12.85
C PRO A 384 8.06 -3.64 -13.85
N ILE A 385 6.81 -3.37 -13.47
CA ILE A 385 5.64 -3.35 -14.36
C ILE A 385 5.13 -1.92 -14.41
N TRP A 386 5.40 -1.24 -15.52
CA TRP A 386 5.02 0.15 -15.69
C TRP A 386 3.59 0.27 -16.20
N VAL A 387 2.73 0.91 -15.40
CA VAL A 387 1.36 1.28 -15.75
C VAL A 387 1.34 2.74 -16.21
N PHE A 388 0.66 3.04 -17.32
CA PHE A 388 0.53 4.40 -17.82
C PHE A 388 -0.87 4.70 -18.35
N ASN A 389 -1.19 5.99 -18.42
CA ASN A 389 -2.51 6.48 -18.80
C ASN A 389 -2.82 6.15 -20.27
N SER A 390 -4.00 5.59 -20.54
CA SER A 390 -4.43 5.19 -21.89
C SER A 390 -5.17 6.30 -22.67
N GLY A 391 -5.06 7.54 -22.20
CA GLY A 391 -5.89 8.68 -22.61
C GLY A 391 -7.26 8.67 -21.94
N ILE A 392 -7.36 8.12 -20.73
CA ILE A 392 -8.61 7.96 -19.98
C ILE A 392 -8.39 8.39 -18.54
N SER A 393 -9.40 9.05 -17.99
CA SER A 393 -9.56 9.34 -16.57
C SER A 393 -10.98 8.91 -16.18
N HIS A 394 -11.32 8.93 -14.88
CA HIS A 394 -12.66 8.54 -14.46
C HIS A 394 -13.78 9.35 -15.14
N LYS A 395 -13.51 10.60 -15.57
CA LYS A 395 -14.51 11.51 -16.18
C LYS A 395 -14.28 11.86 -17.64
N GLU A 396 -13.10 11.60 -18.21
CA GLU A 396 -12.71 12.09 -19.54
C GLU A 396 -12.07 10.96 -20.36
N GLN A 397 -12.33 10.95 -21.67
CA GLN A 397 -11.73 10.02 -22.62
C GLN A 397 -11.22 10.80 -23.83
N VAL A 398 -9.93 10.66 -24.15
CA VAL A 398 -9.33 11.21 -25.37
C VAL A 398 -9.82 10.41 -26.57
N ASP A 399 -10.24 11.12 -27.62
CA ASP A 399 -10.60 10.50 -28.88
C ASP A 399 -9.40 9.79 -29.51
N THR A 400 -9.63 8.62 -30.09
CA THR A 400 -8.57 7.81 -30.72
C THR A 400 -7.87 8.54 -31.89
N SER A 401 -8.51 9.55 -32.49
CA SER A 401 -7.86 10.42 -33.49
C SER A 401 -6.74 11.27 -32.90
N ASP A 402 -6.83 11.60 -31.62
CA ASP A 402 -6.01 12.59 -30.94
C ASP A 402 -5.09 11.97 -29.87
N ILE A 403 -5.03 10.63 -29.79
CA ILE A 403 -4.22 9.90 -28.80
C ILE A 403 -2.72 9.86 -29.12
N LEU A 404 -2.32 10.22 -30.34
CA LEU A 404 -0.92 10.10 -30.79
C LEU A 404 0.12 10.82 -29.90
N PRO A 405 -0.16 12.02 -29.33
CA PRO A 405 0.77 12.64 -28.39
C PRO A 405 1.02 11.81 -27.13
N PHE A 406 -0.01 11.13 -26.61
CA PHE A 406 0.13 10.23 -25.47
C PHE A 406 0.98 9.02 -25.85
N VAL A 407 0.76 8.45 -27.05
CA VAL A 407 1.58 7.34 -27.56
C VAL A 407 3.05 7.74 -27.65
N GLN A 408 3.34 8.95 -28.15
CA GLN A 408 4.72 9.45 -28.23
C GLN A 408 5.32 9.66 -26.83
N ASP A 409 4.57 10.23 -25.89
CA ASP A 409 5.05 10.42 -24.51
C ASP A 409 5.44 9.09 -23.84
N ILE A 410 4.70 8.01 -24.10
CA ILE A 410 5.05 6.68 -23.60
C ILE A 410 6.27 6.08 -24.32
N LEU A 411 6.41 6.26 -25.63
CA LEU A 411 7.62 5.83 -26.35
C LEU A 411 8.87 6.56 -25.85
N ASP A 412 8.73 7.83 -25.50
CA ASP A 412 9.77 8.65 -24.89
C ASP A 412 10.16 8.12 -23.50
N GLY A 413 9.18 7.72 -22.67
CA GLY A 413 9.44 7.08 -21.38
C GLY A 413 10.07 5.68 -21.51
N LEU A 414 9.70 4.92 -22.55
CA LEU A 414 10.36 3.66 -22.86
C LEU A 414 11.81 3.89 -23.33
N GLU A 415 12.08 4.90 -24.15
CA GLU A 415 13.45 5.27 -24.55
C GLU A 415 14.25 5.76 -23.33
N PHE A 416 13.61 6.50 -22.43
CA PHE A 416 14.21 6.89 -21.17
C PHE A 416 14.67 5.67 -20.36
N ALA A 417 13.80 4.67 -20.18
CA ALA A 417 14.11 3.48 -19.39
C ALA A 417 15.09 2.51 -20.09
N ARG A 418 14.92 2.29 -21.39
CA ARG A 418 15.58 1.20 -22.16
C ARG A 418 16.62 1.69 -23.17
N GLY A 419 16.62 2.97 -23.52
CA GLY A 419 17.48 3.54 -24.55
C GLY A 419 18.95 3.54 -24.17
N ALA A 420 19.82 3.58 -25.17
CA ALA A 420 21.25 3.73 -24.97
C ALA A 420 21.57 5.08 -24.29
N PRO A 421 22.64 5.19 -23.49
CA PRO A 421 22.96 6.42 -22.76
C PRO A 421 23.30 7.63 -23.65
N ASN A 422 23.43 7.44 -24.97
CA ASN A 422 23.63 8.49 -25.96
C ASN A 422 22.37 8.79 -26.80
N SER A 423 21.24 8.15 -26.49
CA SER A 423 19.95 8.43 -27.10
C SER A 423 19.31 9.67 -26.46
N THR A 424 18.21 10.18 -27.03
CA THR A 424 17.60 11.44 -26.55
C THR A 424 17.25 11.32 -25.08
N TRP A 425 16.40 10.35 -24.74
CA TRP A 425 15.94 10.14 -23.37
C TRP A 425 16.88 9.27 -22.53
N GLY A 426 17.61 8.33 -23.14
CA GLY A 426 18.64 7.56 -22.43
C GLY A 426 19.80 8.44 -21.92
N SER A 427 20.10 9.56 -22.59
CA SER A 427 21.07 10.55 -22.10
C SER A 427 20.58 11.34 -20.88
N VAL A 428 19.26 11.56 -20.77
CA VAL A 428 18.65 12.17 -19.57
C VAL A 428 18.82 11.20 -18.39
N ARG A 429 18.47 9.92 -18.58
CA ARG A 429 18.69 8.85 -17.60
C ARG A 429 20.15 8.79 -17.13
N ALA A 430 21.09 8.80 -18.08
CA ALA A 430 22.53 8.75 -17.79
C ALA A 430 23.04 10.01 -17.07
N THR A 431 22.56 11.21 -17.44
CA THR A 431 22.92 12.48 -16.79
C THR A 431 22.43 12.53 -15.35
N MET A 432 21.30 11.89 -15.10
CA MET A 432 20.76 11.65 -13.76
C MET A 432 21.40 10.42 -13.09
N GLY A 433 22.61 10.02 -13.48
CA GLY A 433 23.44 9.07 -12.75
C GLY A 433 23.19 7.58 -13.02
N HIS A 434 22.20 7.21 -13.84
CA HIS A 434 21.93 5.80 -14.17
C HIS A 434 22.30 5.50 -15.63
N LEU A 435 23.52 5.03 -15.84
CA LEU A 435 24.06 4.79 -17.19
C LEU A 435 23.35 3.62 -17.89
N GLU A 436 23.16 2.51 -17.19
CA GLU A 436 22.64 1.27 -17.76
C GLU A 436 21.12 1.37 -18.01
N PRO A 437 20.58 0.69 -19.03
CA PRO A 437 19.13 0.55 -19.21
C PRO A 437 18.50 -0.30 -18.10
N PHE A 438 17.26 0.00 -17.72
CA PHE A 438 16.50 -0.83 -16.77
C PHE A 438 15.98 -2.11 -17.40
N ASP A 439 15.76 -3.13 -16.58
CA ASP A 439 15.12 -4.37 -16.98
C ASP A 439 13.59 -4.26 -17.05
N LEU A 440 13.10 -3.31 -17.87
CA LEU A 440 11.68 -3.12 -18.12
C LEU A 440 11.18 -4.09 -19.20
N ARG A 441 10.52 -5.18 -18.77
CA ARG A 441 9.98 -6.23 -19.65
C ARG A 441 8.47 -6.18 -19.83
N TYR A 442 7.76 -5.50 -18.93
CA TYR A 442 6.31 -5.51 -18.85
C TYR A 442 5.76 -4.09 -18.77
N VAL A 443 4.70 -3.82 -19.53
CA VAL A 443 3.92 -2.59 -19.44
C VAL A 443 2.43 -2.89 -19.43
N ALA A 444 1.66 -2.07 -18.71
CA ALA A 444 0.19 -2.10 -18.72
C ALA A 444 -0.36 -0.83 -19.34
N ILE A 445 -1.24 -0.99 -20.33
CA ILE A 445 -1.91 0.13 -21.01
C ILE A 445 -3.20 0.41 -20.25
N GLY A 446 -3.23 1.51 -19.49
CA GLY A 446 -4.40 1.92 -18.69
C GLY A 446 -4.50 1.26 -17.31
N ASN A 447 -5.55 1.64 -16.58
CA ASN A 447 -6.00 1.02 -15.32
C ASN A 447 -7.53 0.93 -15.36
N GLU A 448 -8.14 -0.25 -15.11
CA GLU A 448 -9.61 -0.48 -15.08
C GLU A 448 -10.43 0.04 -16.30
N ASP A 449 -9.75 0.29 -17.41
CA ASP A 449 -10.29 1.07 -18.53
C ASP A 449 -11.22 0.29 -19.48
N CYS A 450 -11.33 -1.03 -19.34
CA CYS A 450 -11.90 -1.90 -20.39
C CYS A 450 -13.33 -1.52 -20.81
N ASN A 451 -14.13 -1.01 -19.88
CA ASN A 451 -15.52 -0.65 -20.12
C ASN A 451 -15.69 0.72 -20.80
N TYR A 452 -14.62 1.50 -20.93
CA TYR A 452 -14.65 2.79 -21.60
C TYR A 452 -14.63 2.65 -23.12
N SER A 453 -15.51 3.39 -23.78
CA SER A 453 -15.75 3.29 -25.23
C SER A 453 -14.51 3.56 -26.09
N LYS A 454 -13.57 4.39 -25.61
CA LYS A 454 -12.36 4.77 -26.35
C LYS A 454 -11.16 3.86 -26.06
N TYR A 455 -11.19 3.07 -24.98
CA TYR A 455 -10.08 2.22 -24.57
C TYR A 455 -9.62 1.30 -25.70
N ARG A 456 -10.56 0.59 -26.33
CA ARG A 456 -10.24 -0.37 -27.41
C ARG A 456 -9.45 0.28 -28.56
N GLY A 457 -9.85 1.49 -28.97
CA GLY A 457 -9.20 2.23 -30.05
C GLY A 457 -7.83 2.76 -29.63
N ASN A 458 -7.76 3.35 -28.43
CA ASN A 458 -6.53 3.89 -27.87
C ASN A 458 -5.49 2.79 -27.64
N TYR A 459 -5.90 1.67 -27.02
CA TYR A 459 -5.08 0.49 -26.78
C TYR A 459 -4.37 0.01 -28.05
N LEU A 460 -5.08 -0.07 -29.20
CA LEU A 460 -4.46 -0.52 -30.45
C LEU A 460 -3.37 0.42 -30.95
N LYS A 461 -3.50 1.73 -30.69
CA LYS A 461 -2.49 2.72 -31.07
C LYS A 461 -1.23 2.54 -30.22
N PHE A 462 -1.38 2.41 -28.90
CA PHE A 462 -0.27 2.10 -28.00
C PHE A 462 0.37 0.75 -28.33
N TYR A 463 -0.44 -0.31 -28.43
CA TYR A 463 0.04 -1.67 -28.71
C TYR A 463 0.88 -1.73 -29.98
N SER A 464 0.37 -1.16 -31.08
CA SER A 464 1.07 -1.20 -32.37
C SER A 464 2.40 -0.43 -32.30
N ALA A 465 2.40 0.76 -31.72
CA ALA A 465 3.60 1.60 -31.60
C ALA A 465 4.66 0.96 -30.70
N ILE A 466 4.25 0.41 -29.54
CA ILE A 466 5.16 -0.25 -28.61
C ILE A 466 5.73 -1.52 -29.22
N LYS A 467 4.91 -2.38 -29.86
CA LYS A 467 5.42 -3.60 -30.51
C LYS A 467 6.32 -3.32 -31.71
N GLU A 468 6.13 -2.19 -32.40
CA GLU A 468 7.02 -1.76 -33.48
C GLU A 468 8.39 -1.32 -32.94
N ALA A 469 8.42 -0.54 -31.86
CA ALA A 469 9.66 -0.03 -31.27
C ALA A 469 10.38 -1.05 -30.37
N TYR A 470 9.63 -1.84 -29.60
CA TYR A 470 10.09 -2.75 -28.55
C TYR A 470 9.33 -4.09 -28.62
N PRO A 471 9.60 -4.93 -29.62
CA PRO A 471 8.86 -6.18 -29.86
C PRO A 471 8.98 -7.20 -28.71
N ASP A 472 10.02 -7.09 -27.87
CA ASP A 472 10.28 -7.94 -26.71
C ASP A 472 9.45 -7.58 -25.47
N ILE A 473 8.97 -6.33 -25.35
CA ILE A 473 8.14 -5.90 -24.21
C ILE A 473 6.80 -6.63 -24.25
N LYS A 474 6.42 -7.25 -23.12
CA LYS A 474 5.11 -7.86 -22.93
C LYS A 474 4.09 -6.81 -22.52
N ILE A 475 2.94 -6.82 -23.19
CA ILE A 475 1.88 -5.83 -22.98
C ILE A 475 0.70 -6.47 -22.25
N ILE A 476 0.30 -5.85 -21.14
CA ILE A 476 -0.85 -6.21 -20.33
C ILE A 476 -2.03 -5.35 -20.77
N SER A 477 -3.16 -6.00 -21.09
CA SER A 477 -4.45 -5.32 -21.30
C SER A 477 -5.26 -5.25 -20.02
N ASN A 478 -5.95 -4.14 -19.81
CA ASN A 478 -6.89 -3.94 -18.69
C ASN A 478 -8.26 -4.62 -18.87
N CYS A 479 -8.45 -5.38 -19.94
CA CYS A 479 -9.68 -6.14 -20.14
C CYS A 479 -9.57 -7.55 -19.56
N ASP A 480 -10.50 -7.92 -18.66
CA ASP A 480 -10.57 -9.26 -18.10
C ASP A 480 -10.79 -10.34 -19.19
N GLY A 481 -9.77 -11.18 -19.38
CA GLY A 481 -9.78 -12.33 -20.30
C GLY A 481 -10.13 -13.67 -19.63
N SER A 482 -10.47 -13.69 -18.34
CA SER A 482 -10.68 -14.93 -17.57
C SER A 482 -11.90 -15.72 -18.02
N SER A 483 -12.95 -15.03 -18.48
CA SER A 483 -14.23 -15.65 -18.88
C SER A 483 -14.58 -15.45 -20.35
N LYS A 484 -13.88 -14.55 -21.05
CA LYS A 484 -14.11 -14.22 -22.46
C LYS A 484 -12.78 -14.06 -23.17
N VAL A 485 -12.70 -14.56 -24.39
CA VAL A 485 -11.53 -14.33 -25.25
C VAL A 485 -11.47 -12.84 -25.59
N LEU A 486 -10.29 -12.24 -25.41
CA LEU A 486 -10.05 -10.85 -25.81
C LEU A 486 -10.25 -10.69 -27.31
N ASP A 487 -10.87 -9.58 -27.71
CA ASP A 487 -11.06 -9.21 -29.11
C ASP A 487 -9.83 -8.48 -29.69
N HIS A 488 -8.70 -8.50 -28.98
CA HIS A 488 -7.49 -7.75 -29.26
C HIS A 488 -6.23 -8.47 -28.82
N PRO A 489 -5.07 -8.15 -29.41
CA PRO A 489 -3.83 -8.79 -29.04
C PRO A 489 -3.34 -8.27 -27.68
N ALA A 490 -2.89 -9.17 -26.83
CA ALA A 490 -2.23 -8.87 -25.55
C ALA A 490 -1.32 -10.05 -25.19
N ASP A 491 -0.27 -9.81 -24.41
CA ASP A 491 0.56 -10.90 -23.86
C ASP A 491 -0.02 -11.39 -22.52
N LEU A 492 -0.62 -10.47 -21.76
CA LEU A 492 -1.35 -10.74 -20.52
C LEU A 492 -2.64 -9.92 -20.45
N TYR A 493 -3.55 -10.31 -19.57
CA TYR A 493 -4.71 -9.51 -19.20
C TYR A 493 -4.77 -9.28 -17.69
N ASP A 494 -5.33 -8.13 -17.31
CA ASP A 494 -5.52 -7.73 -15.93
C ASP A 494 -6.82 -8.32 -15.36
N PHE A 495 -6.79 -8.67 -14.07
CA PHE A 495 -7.92 -9.16 -13.29
C PHE A 495 -7.88 -8.55 -11.89
N HIS A 496 -8.94 -7.85 -11.52
CA HIS A 496 -9.09 -7.23 -10.20
C HIS A 496 -10.23 -7.90 -9.43
N ILE A 497 -10.05 -8.07 -8.11
CA ILE A 497 -11.14 -8.52 -7.24
C ILE A 497 -11.06 -7.91 -5.83
N TYR A 498 -12.09 -7.13 -5.50
CA TYR A 498 -12.35 -6.64 -4.15
C TYR A 498 -13.73 -7.14 -3.72
N ALA A 499 -13.79 -8.02 -2.73
CA ALA A 499 -15.04 -8.68 -2.35
C ALA A 499 -15.06 -9.12 -0.87
N SER A 500 -16.20 -9.63 -0.40
CA SER A 500 -16.30 -10.21 0.96
C SER A 500 -15.36 -11.41 1.14
N ALA A 501 -15.04 -11.78 2.38
CA ALA A 501 -14.13 -12.90 2.65
C ALA A 501 -14.67 -14.23 2.08
N SER A 502 -15.98 -14.43 2.17
CA SER A 502 -16.66 -15.60 1.59
C SER A 502 -16.54 -15.65 0.06
N GLU A 503 -16.67 -14.51 -0.61
CA GLU A 503 -16.55 -14.41 -2.07
C GLU A 503 -15.12 -14.60 -2.54
N ILE A 504 -14.12 -13.99 -1.89
CA ILE A 504 -12.71 -14.20 -2.20
C ILE A 504 -12.34 -15.69 -2.02
N PHE A 505 -12.76 -16.31 -0.91
CA PHE A 505 -12.54 -17.74 -0.68
C PHE A 505 -13.17 -18.60 -1.78
N SER A 506 -14.41 -18.29 -2.18
CA SER A 506 -15.12 -19.03 -3.23
C SER A 506 -14.46 -18.87 -4.61
N ASN A 507 -13.81 -17.74 -4.86
CA ASN A 507 -13.05 -17.48 -6.09
C ASN A 507 -11.69 -18.18 -6.16
N ALA A 508 -11.30 -18.97 -5.15
CA ALA A 508 -10.08 -19.79 -5.23
C ALA A 508 -10.08 -20.81 -6.39
N SER A 509 -11.26 -21.11 -6.97
CA SER A 509 -11.42 -21.96 -8.16
C SER A 509 -11.67 -21.17 -9.45
N ARG A 510 -11.60 -19.83 -9.41
CA ARG A 510 -11.97 -18.94 -10.53
C ARG A 510 -11.27 -19.30 -11.85
N PHE A 511 -10.01 -19.71 -11.77
CA PHE A 511 -9.18 -20.00 -12.94
C PHE A 511 -9.10 -21.49 -13.29
N ASP A 512 -9.80 -22.36 -12.54
CA ASP A 512 -9.78 -23.82 -12.78
C ASP A 512 -10.32 -24.17 -14.17
N ASP A 513 -11.27 -23.38 -14.70
CA ASP A 513 -11.87 -23.56 -16.03
C ASP A 513 -11.40 -22.51 -17.06
N ALA A 514 -10.43 -21.66 -16.71
CA ALA A 514 -9.91 -20.66 -17.63
C ALA A 514 -9.30 -21.31 -18.88
N LEU A 515 -9.31 -20.60 -20.01
CA LEU A 515 -8.72 -21.11 -21.24
C LEU A 515 -7.20 -21.21 -21.12
N ARG A 516 -6.64 -22.40 -21.40
CA ARG A 516 -5.18 -22.65 -21.42
C ARG A 516 -4.52 -22.23 -22.74
N SER A 517 -5.29 -21.56 -23.59
CA SER A 517 -4.86 -20.99 -24.86
C SER A 517 -5.14 -19.49 -24.83
N GLY A 518 -4.14 -18.66 -25.10
CA GLY A 518 -4.28 -17.20 -25.13
C GLY A 518 -3.37 -16.51 -24.11
N PRO A 519 -3.61 -15.21 -23.85
CA PRO A 519 -2.85 -14.44 -22.88
C PRO A 519 -3.07 -14.98 -21.46
N LYS A 520 -2.05 -14.86 -20.60
CA LYS A 520 -2.15 -15.25 -19.19
C LYS A 520 -2.77 -14.13 -18.35
N ALA A 521 -3.37 -14.50 -17.22
CA ALA A 521 -3.85 -13.56 -16.23
C ALA A 521 -2.69 -12.91 -15.46
N PHE A 522 -2.85 -11.62 -15.20
CA PHE A 522 -2.20 -10.88 -14.14
C PHE A 522 -3.29 -10.48 -13.14
N ILE A 523 -3.29 -11.07 -11.95
CA ILE A 523 -4.17 -10.67 -10.86
C ILE A 523 -3.55 -9.43 -10.21
N SER A 524 -3.71 -8.27 -10.83
CA SER A 524 -2.91 -7.11 -10.42
C SER A 524 -3.40 -6.45 -9.13
N GLU A 525 -4.66 -6.70 -8.77
CA GLU A 525 -5.27 -6.25 -7.53
C GLU A 525 -6.18 -7.33 -6.94
N TYR A 526 -5.93 -7.72 -5.70
CA TYR A 526 -6.87 -8.51 -4.91
C TYR A 526 -6.82 -8.10 -3.44
N ALA A 527 -7.99 -8.04 -2.80
CA ALA A 527 -8.11 -7.99 -1.35
C ALA A 527 -9.54 -8.34 -0.91
N VAL A 528 -9.70 -8.80 0.33
CA VAL A 528 -11.00 -8.73 0.98
C VAL A 528 -11.35 -7.27 1.25
N HIS A 529 -12.59 -6.88 0.96
CA HIS A 529 -13.09 -5.53 1.13
C HIS A 529 -14.44 -5.47 1.87
N GLY A 530 -14.78 -4.30 2.42
CA GLY A 530 -16.00 -4.08 3.19
C GLY A 530 -15.88 -4.53 4.65
N ASN A 531 -16.97 -5.00 5.25
CA ASN A 531 -17.07 -5.25 6.70
C ASN A 531 -16.09 -6.32 7.22
N ASP A 532 -15.75 -7.32 6.40
CA ASP A 532 -14.87 -8.42 6.80
C ASP A 532 -13.40 -7.99 6.93
N THR A 533 -13.06 -6.85 6.32
CA THR A 533 -11.70 -6.30 6.30
C THR A 533 -11.23 -5.86 7.66
N GLY A 534 -12.09 -5.11 8.38
CA GLY A 534 -11.65 -4.33 9.53
C GLY A 534 -10.46 -3.40 9.20
N LYS A 535 -9.43 -3.37 10.05
CA LYS A 535 -8.10 -2.78 9.74
C LYS A 535 -7.08 -3.82 9.25
N GLY A 536 -7.56 -4.95 8.74
CA GLY A 536 -6.75 -6.12 8.41
C GLY A 536 -7.03 -7.26 9.39
N SER A 537 -8.12 -7.98 9.16
CA SER A 537 -8.57 -9.09 9.99
C SER A 537 -7.88 -10.41 9.63
N LEU A 538 -7.86 -11.37 10.56
CA LEU A 538 -7.47 -12.75 10.25
C LEU A 538 -8.39 -13.36 9.19
N LEU A 539 -9.70 -13.08 9.23
CA LEU A 539 -10.68 -13.59 8.27
C LEU A 539 -10.32 -13.22 6.83
N ALA A 540 -9.94 -11.96 6.61
CA ALA A 540 -9.48 -11.47 5.32
C ALA A 540 -8.27 -12.26 4.81
N ALA A 541 -7.24 -12.36 5.65
CA ALA A 541 -6.01 -13.09 5.33
C ALA A 541 -6.24 -14.57 4.99
N LEU A 542 -7.17 -15.24 5.66
CA LEU A 542 -7.46 -16.66 5.37
C LEU A 542 -8.19 -16.84 4.03
N ALA A 543 -9.13 -15.96 3.70
CA ALA A 543 -9.81 -15.99 2.40
C ALA A 543 -8.82 -15.72 1.26
N GLU A 544 -7.98 -14.71 1.42
CA GLU A 544 -6.91 -14.36 0.47
C GLU A 544 -5.89 -15.50 0.31
N ALA A 545 -5.50 -16.17 1.40
CA ALA A 545 -4.62 -17.33 1.33
C ALA A 545 -5.22 -18.46 0.48
N ALA A 546 -6.53 -18.70 0.60
CA ALA A 546 -7.22 -19.70 -0.22
C ALA A 546 -7.23 -19.29 -1.70
N PHE A 547 -7.49 -18.01 -1.98
CA PHE A 547 -7.43 -17.45 -3.33
C PHE A 547 -6.03 -17.58 -3.95
N LEU A 548 -4.97 -17.27 -3.20
CA LEU A 548 -3.58 -17.45 -3.66
C LEU A 548 -3.19 -18.92 -3.87
N ILE A 549 -3.69 -19.85 -3.06
CA ILE A 549 -3.55 -21.29 -3.32
C ILE A 549 -4.21 -21.65 -4.66
N GLY A 550 -5.35 -21.06 -4.97
CA GLY A 550 -6.00 -21.15 -6.28
C GLY A 550 -5.12 -20.62 -7.42
N ALA A 551 -4.47 -19.48 -7.19
CA ALA A 551 -3.54 -18.89 -8.14
C ALA A 551 -2.32 -19.79 -8.40
N GLU A 552 -1.74 -20.40 -7.35
CA GLU A 552 -0.65 -21.37 -7.51
C GLU A 552 -1.05 -22.57 -8.37
N LYS A 553 -2.23 -23.14 -8.09
CA LYS A 553 -2.76 -24.29 -8.84
C LYS A 553 -2.95 -23.99 -10.32
N ASN A 554 -3.29 -22.74 -10.64
CA ASN A 554 -3.55 -22.25 -11.99
C ASN A 554 -2.39 -21.41 -12.56
N SER A 555 -1.17 -21.61 -12.05
CA SER A 555 0.06 -20.95 -12.53
C SER A 555 0.44 -21.26 -13.99
N ASP A 556 -0.26 -22.19 -14.65
CA ASP A 556 -0.19 -22.37 -16.10
C ASP A 556 -0.87 -21.23 -16.87
N VAL A 557 -1.92 -20.64 -16.30
CA VAL A 557 -2.71 -19.55 -16.91
C VAL A 557 -2.57 -18.23 -16.18
N ILE A 558 -2.00 -18.20 -14.97
CA ILE A 558 -1.70 -16.99 -14.20
C ILE A 558 -0.18 -16.79 -14.20
N GLU A 559 0.26 -15.59 -14.59
CA GLU A 559 1.69 -15.22 -14.60
C GLU A 559 2.10 -14.45 -13.34
N MET A 560 1.20 -13.64 -12.78
CA MET A 560 1.48 -12.63 -11.75
C MET A 560 0.27 -12.39 -10.85
N ALA A 561 0.51 -12.06 -9.58
CA ALA A 561 -0.50 -11.68 -8.60
C ALA A 561 0.07 -10.69 -7.56
N SER A 562 -0.67 -9.63 -7.23
CA SER A 562 -0.27 -8.62 -6.25
C SER A 562 -1.46 -8.15 -5.39
N TYR A 563 -1.21 -8.04 -4.08
CA TYR A 563 -2.18 -7.51 -3.11
C TYR A 563 -2.25 -5.98 -3.22
N ALA A 564 -3.44 -5.41 -3.06
CA ALA A 564 -3.64 -3.96 -3.11
C ALA A 564 -4.72 -3.48 -2.13
N PRO A 565 -4.57 -2.29 -1.52
CA PRO A 565 -3.36 -1.45 -1.49
C PRO A 565 -2.30 -1.95 -0.49
N LEU A 566 -1.07 -1.45 -0.62
CA LEU A 566 0.07 -1.95 0.15
C LEU A 566 0.25 -1.24 1.50
N PHE A 567 -0.01 0.06 1.56
CA PHE A 567 0.36 0.93 2.67
C PHE A 567 -0.80 1.82 3.10
N VAL A 568 -0.91 2.06 4.41
CA VAL A 568 -1.80 3.09 4.97
C VAL A 568 -1.18 3.80 6.16
N ASN A 569 -1.22 5.13 6.13
CA ASN A 569 -0.95 5.93 7.31
C ASN A 569 -2.17 5.88 8.25
N ASP A 570 -1.97 5.54 9.53
CA ASP A 570 -3.08 5.39 10.50
C ASP A 570 -3.93 6.66 10.69
N LYS A 571 -3.43 7.82 10.23
CA LYS A 571 -4.14 9.09 10.29
C LYS A 571 -5.04 9.39 9.08
N ASP A 572 -4.90 8.66 7.99
CA ASP A 572 -5.68 8.90 6.77
C ASP A 572 -6.01 7.61 6.01
N TRP A 573 -7.08 6.96 6.46
CA TRP A 573 -7.63 5.75 5.85
C TRP A 573 -8.61 6.14 4.74
N THR A 574 -8.10 6.40 3.54
CA THR A 574 -8.95 6.70 2.38
C THR A 574 -9.52 5.43 1.74
N TRP A 575 -8.78 4.32 1.81
CA TRP A 575 -9.20 2.99 1.38
C TRP A 575 -8.80 1.92 2.40
N THR A 576 -9.43 0.75 2.34
CA THR A 576 -9.11 -0.48 3.09
C THR A 576 -9.28 -1.66 2.12
N ALA A 577 -8.55 -2.77 2.13
CA ALA A 577 -7.65 -3.34 3.11
C ALA A 577 -6.17 -3.13 2.77
N ASP A 578 -5.36 -2.68 3.73
CA ASP A 578 -3.94 -2.42 3.49
C ASP A 578 -3.05 -3.49 4.14
N ALA A 579 -1.93 -3.82 3.50
CA ALA A 579 -0.99 -4.81 4.04
C ALA A 579 -0.16 -4.24 5.20
N ILE A 580 0.26 -2.98 5.11
CA ILE A 580 1.20 -2.35 6.05
C ILE A 580 0.60 -1.05 6.60
N VAL A 581 0.42 -1.00 7.92
CA VAL A 581 -0.09 0.19 8.62
C VAL A 581 1.06 0.90 9.31
N PHE A 582 1.14 2.22 9.18
CA PHE A 582 2.25 2.98 9.74
C PHE A 582 1.86 4.36 10.30
N THR A 583 2.78 4.92 11.09
CA THR A 583 2.79 6.32 11.53
C THR A 583 4.14 6.94 11.14
N SER A 584 4.43 8.16 11.61
CA SER A 584 5.75 8.79 11.49
C SER A 584 6.91 7.95 12.06
N SER A 585 6.66 7.05 13.03
CA SER A 585 7.72 6.40 13.81
C SER A 585 7.58 4.88 13.97
N GLN A 586 6.42 4.32 13.65
CA GLN A 586 6.10 2.91 13.85
C GLN A 586 5.40 2.34 12.62
N ALA A 587 5.58 1.05 12.37
CA ALA A 587 4.87 0.30 11.36
C ALA A 587 4.56 -1.12 11.87
N TYR A 588 3.47 -1.71 11.36
CA TYR A 588 3.17 -3.12 11.55
C TYR A 588 2.52 -3.72 10.30
N GLY A 589 2.70 -5.02 10.10
CA GLY A 589 2.04 -5.77 9.03
C GLY A 589 0.71 -6.31 9.52
N THR A 590 -0.34 -6.18 8.71
CA THR A 590 -1.64 -6.82 8.96
C THR A 590 -1.52 -8.35 8.81
N PRO A 591 -2.52 -9.14 9.24
CA PRO A 591 -2.59 -10.57 8.95
C PRO A 591 -2.41 -10.89 7.47
N SER A 592 -2.91 -10.04 6.55
CA SER A 592 -2.73 -10.19 5.10
C SER A 592 -1.27 -10.02 4.67
N TYR A 593 -0.52 -9.08 5.25
CA TYR A 593 0.93 -9.00 5.06
C TYR A 593 1.65 -10.28 5.50
N TRP A 594 1.32 -10.77 6.70
CA TRP A 594 1.93 -12.00 7.23
C TRP A 594 1.53 -13.25 6.46
N MET A 595 0.34 -13.29 5.88
CA MET A 595 -0.12 -14.36 5.01
C MET A 595 0.74 -14.47 3.75
N GLN A 596 1.10 -13.34 3.14
CA GLN A 596 1.98 -13.35 1.97
C GLN A 596 3.34 -14.01 2.24
N HIS A 597 3.82 -14.02 3.50
CA HIS A 597 5.07 -14.70 3.86
C HIS A 597 5.08 -16.21 3.57
N PHE A 598 3.91 -16.86 3.48
CA PHE A 598 3.81 -18.29 3.15
C PHE A 598 4.12 -18.58 1.68
N PHE A 599 4.06 -17.56 0.82
CA PHE A 599 4.20 -17.65 -0.63
C PHE A 599 5.56 -17.14 -1.17
N LYS A 600 6.46 -16.65 -0.30
CA LYS A 600 7.80 -16.15 -0.68
C LYS A 600 8.59 -17.10 -1.58
N GLU A 601 8.50 -18.39 -1.27
CA GLU A 601 9.27 -19.44 -1.94
C GLU A 601 8.45 -20.12 -3.05
N SER A 602 7.34 -19.52 -3.46
CA SER A 602 6.50 -20.04 -4.55
C SER A 602 6.93 -19.53 -5.92
N ASN A 603 7.56 -18.36 -5.99
CA ASN A 603 8.13 -17.83 -7.22
C ASN A 603 9.17 -18.81 -7.77
N GLY A 604 8.93 -19.32 -8.99
CA GLY A 604 9.81 -20.31 -9.60
C GLY A 604 9.80 -21.68 -8.91
N ALA A 605 8.93 -21.96 -7.95
CA ALA A 605 8.86 -23.30 -7.38
C ALA A 605 8.18 -24.30 -8.34
N THR A 606 8.33 -25.58 -8.05
CA THR A 606 7.67 -26.65 -8.78
C THR A 606 6.39 -27.06 -8.06
N LEU A 607 5.25 -26.71 -8.64
CA LEU A 607 3.92 -27.14 -8.19
C LEU A 607 3.77 -28.66 -8.39
N LEU A 608 3.25 -29.33 -7.36
CA LEU A 608 2.93 -30.74 -7.40
C LEU A 608 1.43 -30.95 -7.55
N THR A 609 1.06 -32.02 -8.24
CA THR A 609 -0.35 -32.43 -8.29
C THR A 609 -0.81 -32.86 -6.90
N SER A 610 -1.81 -32.17 -6.37
CA SER A 610 -2.39 -32.45 -5.06
C SER A 610 -3.92 -32.53 -5.12
N THR A 611 -4.49 -33.60 -4.58
CA THR A 611 -5.95 -33.81 -4.52
C THR A 611 -6.40 -33.80 -3.07
N LEU A 612 -7.24 -32.82 -2.72
CA LEU A 612 -7.86 -32.72 -1.40
C LEU A 612 -9.23 -33.39 -1.42
N GLN A 613 -9.40 -34.43 -0.61
CA GLN A 613 -10.64 -35.13 -0.39
C GLN A 613 -11.16 -34.75 0.99
N ALA A 614 -12.08 -33.79 1.02
CA ALA A 614 -12.72 -33.30 2.24
C ALA A 614 -14.22 -33.12 1.97
N ASN A 615 -15.03 -33.12 3.03
CA ASN A 615 -16.41 -32.69 2.90
C ASN A 615 -16.39 -31.17 2.57
N PRO A 616 -17.16 -30.69 1.57
CA PRO A 616 -17.22 -29.27 1.24
C PRO A 616 -17.50 -28.35 2.44
N SER A 617 -18.20 -28.82 3.47
CA SER A 617 -18.42 -28.09 4.71
C SER A 617 -17.15 -27.74 5.49
N ASN A 618 -16.03 -28.42 5.22
CA ASN A 618 -14.78 -28.22 5.93
C ASN A 618 -14.06 -26.93 5.48
N ALA A 619 -14.48 -26.32 4.36
CA ALA A 619 -13.91 -25.07 3.82
C ALA A 619 -12.36 -25.08 3.78
N LEU A 620 -11.80 -26.15 3.22
CA LEU A 620 -10.35 -26.35 3.13
C LEU A 620 -9.82 -26.04 1.73
N MET A 621 -8.65 -25.44 1.67
CA MET A 621 -7.86 -25.31 0.45
C MET A 621 -6.41 -25.70 0.70
N ALA A 622 -5.79 -26.42 -0.24
CA ALA A 622 -4.42 -26.88 -0.10
C ALA A 622 -3.64 -26.85 -1.42
N SER A 623 -2.34 -26.56 -1.36
CA SER A 623 -1.37 -26.74 -2.44
C SER A 623 -0.10 -27.42 -1.90
N ALA A 624 0.66 -28.04 -2.80
CA ALA A 624 1.96 -28.61 -2.50
C ALA A 624 2.98 -28.17 -3.55
N ILE A 625 4.13 -27.69 -3.10
CA ILE A 625 5.23 -27.23 -3.96
C ILE A 625 6.55 -27.86 -3.52
N THR A 626 7.48 -27.98 -4.45
CA THR A 626 8.89 -28.28 -4.14
C THR A 626 9.76 -27.11 -4.57
N TRP A 627 10.72 -26.78 -3.72
CA TRP A 627 11.66 -25.70 -3.95
C TRP A 627 13.01 -26.06 -3.33
N GLN A 628 14.07 -25.43 -3.83
CA GLN A 628 15.40 -25.52 -3.25
C GLN A 628 15.65 -24.26 -2.44
N ASN A 629 16.00 -24.43 -1.17
CA ASN A 629 16.33 -23.32 -0.31
C ASN A 629 17.73 -22.80 -0.63
N GLU A 630 17.83 -21.52 -0.97
CA GLU A 630 19.07 -20.86 -1.35
C GLU A 630 20.09 -20.78 -0.20
N THR A 631 19.63 -20.81 1.06
CA THR A 631 20.51 -20.64 2.23
C THR A 631 21.25 -21.92 2.58
N ASP A 632 20.57 -23.08 2.53
CA ASP A 632 21.14 -24.38 2.92
C ASP A 632 21.31 -25.34 1.74
N ASN A 633 20.90 -24.95 0.54
CA ASN A 633 20.88 -25.73 -0.69
C ASN A 633 20.05 -27.03 -0.61
N ASN A 634 19.20 -27.18 0.41
CA ASN A 634 18.36 -28.35 0.58
C ASN A 634 17.06 -28.23 -0.23
N ASN A 635 16.53 -29.39 -0.63
CA ASN A 635 15.24 -29.47 -1.32
C ASN A 635 14.13 -29.72 -0.30
N TYR A 636 13.10 -28.89 -0.33
CA TYR A 636 11.95 -28.99 0.56
C TYR A 636 10.67 -29.28 -0.22
N LEU A 637 9.80 -30.09 0.38
CA LEU A 637 8.38 -30.16 0.05
C LEU A 637 7.65 -29.22 1.01
N ARG A 638 6.97 -28.20 0.47
CA ARG A 638 6.09 -27.32 1.23
C ARG A 638 4.65 -27.66 0.93
N ILE A 639 3.88 -28.01 1.96
CA ILE A 639 2.43 -28.18 1.89
C ILE A 639 1.79 -26.99 2.58
N LYS A 640 0.87 -26.30 1.90
CA LYS A 640 0.12 -25.15 2.43
C LYS A 640 -1.34 -25.54 2.51
N VAL A 641 -1.97 -25.28 3.66
CA VAL A 641 -3.38 -25.62 3.90
C VAL A 641 -4.07 -24.49 4.66
N VAL A 642 -5.14 -23.98 4.08
CA VAL A 642 -6.09 -23.09 4.72
C VAL A 642 -7.24 -23.92 5.27
N ASN A 643 -7.55 -23.74 6.55
CA ASN A 643 -8.81 -24.13 7.15
C ASN A 643 -9.63 -22.87 7.41
N PHE A 644 -10.60 -22.60 6.53
CA PHE A 644 -11.53 -21.48 6.66
C PHE A 644 -12.77 -21.84 7.49
N GLY A 645 -12.87 -23.09 7.97
CA GLY A 645 -13.96 -23.56 8.81
C GLY A 645 -13.72 -23.32 10.30
N SER A 646 -14.82 -23.42 11.06
CA SER A 646 -14.86 -23.23 12.53
C SER A 646 -14.46 -24.47 13.35
N SER A 647 -14.26 -25.61 12.72
CA SER A 647 -13.94 -26.87 13.38
C SER A 647 -12.49 -27.29 13.17
N ARG A 648 -11.97 -28.05 14.13
CA ARG A 648 -10.69 -28.75 13.96
C ARG A 648 -10.81 -29.81 12.87
N VAL A 649 -9.75 -29.95 12.09
CA VAL A 649 -9.64 -30.98 11.06
C VAL A 649 -8.38 -31.80 11.27
N THR A 650 -8.54 -33.12 11.34
CA THR A 650 -7.44 -34.07 11.19
C THR A 650 -7.22 -34.32 9.70
N LEU A 651 -6.10 -33.82 9.18
CA LEU A 651 -5.71 -33.99 7.79
C LEU A 651 -4.73 -35.16 7.67
N ASN A 652 -5.15 -36.22 7.00
CA ASN A 652 -4.28 -37.31 6.61
C ASN A 652 -3.56 -36.89 5.32
N ILE A 653 -2.23 -36.87 5.33
CA ILE A 653 -1.40 -36.51 4.18
C ILE A 653 -0.72 -37.76 3.67
N SER A 654 -0.89 -38.07 2.39
CA SER A 654 -0.22 -39.18 1.71
C SER A 654 0.59 -38.66 0.54
N ILE A 655 1.90 -38.91 0.56
CA ILE A 655 2.88 -38.38 -0.38
C ILE A 655 3.46 -39.55 -1.17
N SER A 656 3.50 -39.40 -2.49
CA SER A 656 4.05 -40.38 -3.41
C SER A 656 5.08 -39.71 -4.34
N GLY A 657 5.99 -40.50 -4.92
CA GLY A 657 6.97 -40.00 -5.89
C GLY A 657 8.22 -39.31 -5.32
N LEU A 658 8.33 -39.16 -3.99
CA LEU A 658 9.55 -38.72 -3.32
C LEU A 658 9.77 -39.43 -1.98
N SER A 659 10.93 -39.22 -1.37
CA SER A 659 11.24 -39.69 -0.02
C SER A 659 11.61 -38.54 0.91
N LEU A 660 11.10 -38.58 2.13
CA LEU A 660 11.31 -37.54 3.15
C LEU A 660 12.39 -37.95 4.16
N GLN A 661 13.08 -36.95 4.69
CA GLN A 661 13.85 -37.11 5.92
C GLN A 661 12.89 -37.11 7.10
N SER A 662 13.09 -38.02 8.05
CA SER A 662 12.20 -38.16 9.20
C SER A 662 12.33 -37.01 10.21
N SER A 663 13.41 -36.22 10.14
CA SER A 663 13.70 -35.11 11.05
C SER A 663 13.97 -33.82 10.27
N GLY A 664 13.87 -32.67 10.94
CA GLY A 664 14.07 -31.36 10.33
C GLY A 664 12.81 -30.76 9.68
N ALA A 665 11.64 -31.39 9.86
CA ALA A 665 10.38 -30.85 9.41
C ALA A 665 9.91 -29.69 10.31
N THR A 666 9.24 -28.69 9.73
CA THR A 666 8.69 -27.56 10.50
C THR A 666 7.25 -27.28 10.12
N LYS A 667 6.49 -26.76 11.09
CA LYS A 667 5.12 -26.31 10.93
C LYS A 667 5.07 -24.81 11.21
N THR A 668 4.50 -24.03 10.30
CA THR A 668 4.25 -22.60 10.50
C THR A 668 2.75 -22.35 10.45
N ILE A 669 2.19 -21.66 11.44
CA ILE A 669 0.75 -21.42 11.56
C ILE A 669 0.48 -19.92 11.71
N LEU A 670 -0.52 -19.41 10.98
CA LEU A 670 -1.17 -18.13 11.19
C LEU A 670 -2.61 -18.40 11.65
N THR A 671 -2.98 -17.98 12.86
CA THR A 671 -4.32 -18.22 13.43
C THR A 671 -4.55 -17.31 14.64
N SER A 672 -5.79 -17.22 15.10
CA SER A 672 -6.20 -16.57 16.35
C SER A 672 -7.47 -17.21 16.90
N SER A 673 -7.79 -16.92 18.16
CA SER A 673 -9.06 -17.35 18.78
C SER A 673 -10.30 -16.65 18.22
N ASN A 674 -10.14 -15.46 17.63
CA ASN A 674 -11.22 -14.71 16.99
C ASN A 674 -10.81 -14.37 15.55
N VAL A 675 -11.69 -14.65 14.58
CA VAL A 675 -11.46 -14.41 13.15
C VAL A 675 -11.37 -12.93 12.80
N MET A 676 -11.96 -12.06 13.61
CA MET A 676 -11.87 -10.61 13.45
C MET A 676 -10.74 -9.99 14.27
N ASP A 677 -9.81 -10.78 14.81
CA ASP A 677 -8.61 -10.23 15.42
C ASP A 677 -7.73 -9.55 14.36
N GLU A 678 -7.06 -8.47 14.78
CA GLU A 678 -6.20 -7.61 13.96
C GLU A 678 -4.89 -7.30 14.70
N ASN A 679 -3.86 -6.89 13.97
CA ASN A 679 -2.65 -6.31 14.55
C ASN A 679 -2.84 -4.83 14.86
N SER A 680 -2.04 -4.27 15.78
CA SER A 680 -2.10 -2.86 16.17
C SER A 680 -0.74 -2.34 16.63
N PHE A 681 -0.55 -1.03 16.78
CA PHE A 681 0.70 -0.49 17.33
C PHE A 681 1.01 -0.97 18.76
N THR A 682 -0.02 -1.32 19.55
CA THR A 682 0.14 -1.87 20.90
C THR A 682 0.52 -3.35 20.91
N ASP A 683 0.08 -4.10 19.89
CA ASP A 683 0.40 -5.52 19.72
C ASP A 683 0.61 -5.82 18.22
N PRO A 684 1.78 -5.43 17.67
CA PRO A 684 2.03 -5.42 16.22
C PRO A 684 2.22 -6.82 15.62
N LYS A 685 2.30 -7.84 16.47
CA LYS A 685 2.50 -9.25 16.09
C LYS A 685 1.47 -10.19 16.71
N LYS A 686 0.33 -9.65 17.18
CA LYS A 686 -0.79 -10.42 17.75
C LYS A 686 -1.14 -11.62 16.88
N ILE A 687 -1.25 -11.37 15.58
CA ILE A 687 -1.43 -12.36 14.52
C ILE A 687 -0.21 -12.28 13.62
N SER A 688 0.70 -13.21 13.81
CA SER A 688 1.89 -13.38 12.98
C SER A 688 2.23 -14.88 12.87
N PRO A 689 3.04 -15.29 11.87
CA PRO A 689 3.31 -16.71 11.64
C PRO A 689 4.15 -17.27 12.78
N VAL A 690 3.66 -18.33 13.43
CA VAL A 690 4.37 -19.04 14.49
C VAL A 690 4.97 -20.33 13.92
N LYS A 691 6.29 -20.39 13.86
CA LYS A 691 7.05 -21.56 13.39
C LYS A 691 7.45 -22.46 14.55
N THR A 692 7.16 -23.75 14.43
CA THR A 692 7.54 -24.81 15.38
C THR A 692 8.16 -26.00 14.66
N MET A 693 8.93 -26.81 15.40
CA MET A 693 9.39 -28.10 14.87
C MET A 693 8.21 -29.04 14.74
N LEU A 694 8.08 -29.67 13.58
CA LEU A 694 7.22 -30.82 13.42
C LEU A 694 8.00 -32.06 13.89
N GLY A 695 7.33 -32.99 14.56
CA GLY A 695 7.95 -34.22 15.06
C GLY A 695 8.44 -35.13 13.93
N GLU A 696 8.58 -36.43 14.21
CA GLU A 696 8.94 -37.36 13.15
C GLU A 696 7.87 -37.38 12.06
N VAL A 697 8.32 -37.26 10.81
CA VAL A 697 7.44 -37.27 9.62
C VAL A 697 7.72 -38.48 8.75
N SER A 698 6.68 -38.94 8.07
CA SER A 698 6.74 -39.97 7.04
C SER A 698 5.88 -39.57 5.84
N GLU A 699 6.02 -40.30 4.75
CA GLU A 699 5.26 -40.08 3.52
C GLU A 699 3.74 -40.23 3.73
N ASN A 700 3.32 -40.97 4.76
CA ASN A 700 1.95 -40.92 5.28
C ASN A 700 2.01 -40.34 6.68
N MET A 701 1.28 -39.26 6.95
CA MET A 701 1.27 -38.61 8.26
C MET A 701 -0.07 -37.92 8.53
N ASP A 702 -0.41 -37.81 9.80
CA ASP A 702 -1.61 -37.13 10.25
C ASP A 702 -1.23 -35.82 10.93
N VAL A 703 -1.91 -34.74 10.54
CA VAL A 703 -1.69 -33.42 11.12
C VAL A 703 -3.01 -32.77 11.51
N THR A 704 -3.03 -32.09 12.64
CA THR A 704 -4.20 -31.31 13.07
C THR A 704 -4.11 -29.88 12.55
N LEU A 705 -5.17 -29.47 11.86
CA LEU A 705 -5.44 -28.09 11.45
C LEU A 705 -6.37 -27.45 12.47
N LEU A 706 -5.98 -26.28 12.96
CA LEU A 706 -6.82 -25.49 13.86
C LEU A 706 -7.99 -24.86 13.06
N PRO A 707 -9.12 -24.55 13.71
CA PRO A 707 -10.14 -23.69 13.12
C PRO A 707 -9.52 -22.38 12.64
N TYR A 708 -10.03 -21.82 11.56
CA TYR A 708 -9.60 -20.51 11.04
C TYR A 708 -8.08 -20.33 11.08
N SER A 709 -7.39 -21.15 10.31
CA SER A 709 -5.93 -21.17 10.31
C SER A 709 -5.35 -21.35 8.92
N PHE A 710 -4.19 -20.73 8.71
CA PHE A 710 -3.34 -21.00 7.55
C PHE A 710 -2.07 -21.68 8.05
N THR A 711 -1.86 -22.92 7.62
CA THR A 711 -0.76 -23.76 8.06
C THR A 711 0.13 -24.15 6.89
N SER A 712 1.44 -24.05 7.07
CA SER A 712 2.43 -24.59 6.16
C SER A 712 3.31 -25.63 6.86
N PHE A 713 3.58 -26.73 6.14
CA PHE A 713 4.49 -27.78 6.54
C PHE A 713 5.68 -27.80 5.58
N ASP A 714 6.88 -27.54 6.10
CA ASP A 714 8.13 -27.65 5.35
C ASP A 714 8.80 -28.97 5.70
N LEU A 715 8.89 -29.87 4.72
CA LEU A 715 9.37 -31.23 4.87
C LEU A 715 10.66 -31.40 4.06
N LEU A 716 11.74 -31.78 4.74
CA LEU A 716 13.04 -31.95 4.12
C LEU A 716 13.08 -33.22 3.25
N ARG A 717 13.48 -33.09 1.99
CA ARG A 717 13.61 -34.22 1.06
C ARG A 717 14.93 -34.98 1.29
N LYS A 718 14.93 -36.30 1.14
CA LYS A 718 16.17 -37.09 1.10
C LYS A 718 16.92 -36.83 -0.21
N SER A 719 18.19 -36.47 -0.11
CA SER A 719 19.08 -36.41 -1.26
C SER A 719 19.35 -37.84 -1.76
N ILE A 720 19.00 -38.13 -3.01
CA ILE A 720 19.41 -39.39 -3.65
C ILE A 720 20.87 -39.22 -4.06
N SER A 721 21.80 -39.65 -3.20
CA SER A 721 23.20 -39.80 -3.61
C SER A 721 23.28 -40.98 -4.59
N ILE A 722 23.31 -40.68 -5.89
CA ILE A 722 23.66 -41.68 -6.91
C ILE A 722 25.13 -42.03 -6.68
N ARG A 723 25.39 -43.14 -5.96
CA ARG A 723 26.71 -43.77 -6.00
C ARG A 723 26.89 -44.27 -7.44
N THR A 724 27.72 -43.58 -8.20
CA THR A 724 28.31 -44.11 -9.42
C THR A 724 29.02 -45.41 -9.02
N VAL A 725 28.39 -46.55 -9.31
CA VAL A 725 29.04 -47.86 -9.21
C VAL A 725 30.14 -47.85 -10.25
N THR A 726 31.37 -47.62 -9.80
CA THR A 726 32.57 -47.84 -10.60
C THR A 726 32.60 -49.33 -10.91
N THR A 727 32.33 -49.71 -12.15
CA THR A 727 32.47 -51.08 -12.60
C THR A 727 33.95 -51.45 -12.60
N VAL A 728 34.24 -52.55 -11.90
CA VAL A 728 35.53 -53.22 -11.78
C VAL A 728 36.17 -53.42 -13.16
N SER A 729 37.40 -52.95 -13.31
CA SER A 729 38.33 -53.39 -14.36
C SER A 729 39.67 -53.74 -13.71
N ASP A 730 39.69 -54.86 -13.01
CA ASP A 730 40.93 -55.54 -12.59
C ASP A 730 40.82 -57.02 -12.98
N LEU A 731 41.05 -57.28 -14.26
CA LEU A 731 41.34 -58.59 -14.83
C LEU A 731 42.23 -58.37 -16.04
N GLU A 732 43.48 -57.95 -15.81
CA GLU A 732 44.60 -58.13 -16.76
C GLU A 732 45.93 -57.72 -16.09
N SER A 733 46.67 -58.71 -15.56
CA SER A 733 48.15 -58.77 -15.64
C SER A 733 48.69 -59.99 -14.89
N SER A 734 48.73 -61.11 -15.59
CA SER A 734 49.72 -62.17 -15.33
C SER A 734 50.28 -62.63 -16.67
N PHE A 735 51.19 -61.85 -17.25
CA PHE A 735 52.31 -62.27 -18.11
C PHE A 735 53.35 -61.15 -18.18
#